data_AF-A0A2V7EP94-F1
#
_entry.id   AF-A0A2V7EP94-F1
#
_cell.length_a   1.000
_cell.length_b   1.000
_cell.length_c   1.000
_cell.angle_alpha   90.00
_cell.angle_beta   90.00
_cell.angle_gamma   90.00
#
_symmetry.space_group_name_H-M   'P 1'
#
loop_
_entity.id
_entity.type
_entity.pdbx_description
1 polymer ?
#
loop_
_entity_poly.entity_id
_entity_poly.type
_entity_poly.pdbx_seq_one_letter_code
_entity_poly.pdbx_strand_id
1 'polypeptide(L)'
;MAEAHGQGTDSLAVARRIVAAASLAAKEYATGVVPRGGRVTAPAEVDEARQFLDQARLDAPALPVRVRAVADTELGALRAMVDRAAPPDSVTARANALVGRIAAATGGAIDPFPVQPPSLARGAAVYREQCLACHGPAGGGDGPKAPQLQGPRPASLADPRLMSPVSPVDVYRKVTIGVAGTAMPQFEETLVPEDRWAVATYVATLRAGSGEEREGEGLYAAHCASCHGATGGGDGPLAASLSVQPPALRDLAIQGRFSDDELIELILHGRPGTPMPGFAQALDRASAAKLVAFLRVLPTAERQRHEATSPAAATFEAVRRQVDSAVALRSGPLAFDAYLTFEQVETAVRARNAGLASELEDAFAALRARATGGAGREELDAIHARLLSGLERAERLVADQGSAANLFMESFVLLLREGFEAILIVAALMTFLAKAGAVERRRHVARGAWAAVAASVVTAVVIEVLFQITPGQRETLEGVTMLLATAVLFYVSYWLVSKIEAAKWNAYVKSRMEDALSAGSGLALASVAFLAVYREGFETILFYKALLTSAGPGVGGAGGGGGGATAVVGGLLVGAAALVLVYLGINRFGLKLPLKPFFAITSAMLYYMAFVFAGKGIADLQEAGLVKTTVVEWAPRIPVLGIYPTLQSLSLQALLVVLLLVAVVWLQRNRFAAGDERRRPSFP
;
A
#
# COMPACT_ATOMS: atom_id res chain seq x y z
N MET A 1 1.51 -42.39 -22.79
CA MET A 1 1.63 -41.26 -21.82
C MET A 1 0.31 -40.52 -21.57
N ALA A 2 -0.75 -40.70 -22.37
CA ALA A 2 -2.08 -40.11 -22.10
C ALA A 2 -2.87 -40.85 -20.99
N GLU A 3 -2.77 -42.19 -20.89
CA GLU A 3 -3.47 -42.98 -19.86
C GLU A 3 -2.97 -42.74 -18.43
N ALA A 4 -1.67 -42.44 -18.26
CA ALA A 4 -1.08 -42.20 -16.94
C ALA A 4 -1.52 -40.85 -16.33
N HIS A 5 -1.85 -39.84 -17.17
CA HIS A 5 -2.40 -38.57 -16.71
C HIS A 5 -3.87 -38.69 -16.30
N GLY A 6 -4.66 -39.52 -17.00
CA GLY A 6 -6.09 -39.75 -16.67
C GLY A 6 -6.31 -40.52 -15.38
N GLN A 7 -5.48 -41.54 -15.08
CA GLN A 7 -5.54 -42.28 -13.81
C GLN A 7 -5.05 -41.45 -12.60
N GLY A 8 -4.11 -40.52 -12.82
CA GLY A 8 -3.59 -39.62 -11.79
C GLY A 8 -4.62 -38.55 -11.34
N THR A 9 -5.43 -38.05 -12.27
CA THR A 9 -6.52 -37.11 -11.95
C THR A 9 -7.69 -37.77 -11.23
N ASP A 10 -8.03 -39.00 -11.62
CA ASP A 10 -9.14 -39.75 -11.02
C ASP A 10 -8.81 -40.21 -9.59
N SER A 11 -7.58 -40.72 -9.37
CA SER A 11 -7.11 -41.10 -8.03
C SER A 11 -7.02 -39.93 -7.04
N LEU A 12 -6.66 -38.73 -7.50
CA LEU A 12 -6.66 -37.54 -6.66
C LEU A 12 -8.10 -37.11 -6.32
N ALA A 13 -9.02 -37.12 -7.29
CA ALA A 13 -10.44 -36.84 -7.04
C ALA A 13 -11.03 -37.81 -6.00
N VAL A 14 -10.79 -39.11 -6.14
CA VAL A 14 -11.18 -40.13 -5.14
C VAL A 14 -10.59 -39.81 -3.76
N ALA A 15 -9.31 -39.44 -3.69
CA ALA A 15 -8.67 -39.08 -2.41
C ALA A 15 -9.31 -37.83 -1.77
N ARG A 16 -9.72 -36.85 -2.58
CA ARG A 16 -10.46 -35.67 -2.12
C ARG A 16 -11.82 -36.02 -1.56
N ARG A 17 -12.56 -36.91 -2.23
CA ARG A 17 -13.87 -37.38 -1.74
C ARG A 17 -13.75 -38.08 -0.40
N ILE A 18 -12.76 -38.95 -0.25
CA ILE A 18 -12.51 -39.69 1.00
C ILE A 18 -12.15 -38.74 2.16
N VAL A 19 -11.29 -37.75 1.93
CA VAL A 19 -10.95 -36.76 2.94
C VAL A 19 -12.13 -35.86 3.30
N ALA A 20 -12.89 -35.42 2.29
CA ALA A 20 -14.08 -34.63 2.49
C ALA A 20 -15.10 -35.38 3.36
N ALA A 21 -15.41 -36.63 3.00
CA ALA A 21 -16.33 -37.48 3.73
C ALA A 21 -15.86 -37.75 5.17
N ALA A 22 -14.59 -38.08 5.40
CA ALA A 22 -14.09 -38.33 6.75
C ALA A 22 -14.07 -37.08 7.63
N SER A 23 -13.77 -35.91 7.05
CA SER A 23 -13.79 -34.63 7.77
C SER A 23 -15.22 -34.23 8.15
N LEU A 24 -16.16 -34.36 7.21
CA LEU A 24 -17.58 -34.10 7.44
C LEU A 24 -18.15 -35.07 8.47
N ALA A 25 -17.83 -36.37 8.37
CA ALA A 25 -18.26 -37.37 9.34
C ALA A 25 -17.84 -37.03 10.77
N ALA A 26 -16.61 -36.56 10.98
CA ALA A 26 -16.15 -36.17 12.31
C ALA A 26 -16.91 -34.95 12.86
N LYS A 27 -17.28 -34.01 11.99
CA LYS A 27 -18.07 -32.83 12.36
C LYS A 27 -19.52 -33.19 12.70
N GLU A 28 -20.22 -33.92 11.83
CA GLU A 28 -21.60 -34.36 12.12
C GLU A 28 -21.64 -35.23 13.39
N TYR A 29 -20.63 -36.08 13.59
CA TYR A 29 -20.49 -36.85 14.82
C TYR A 29 -20.34 -35.95 16.08
N ALA A 30 -19.57 -34.88 15.99
CA ALA A 30 -19.38 -33.93 17.11
C ALA A 30 -20.67 -33.16 17.45
N THR A 31 -21.51 -32.87 16.46
CA THR A 31 -22.87 -32.33 16.66
C THR A 31 -23.77 -33.34 17.38
N GLY A 32 -23.61 -34.62 17.05
CA GLY A 32 -24.43 -35.72 17.56
C GLY A 32 -24.11 -36.23 18.97
N VAL A 33 -22.95 -35.86 19.55
CA VAL A 33 -22.43 -36.47 20.79
C VAL A 33 -21.87 -35.44 21.76
N VAL A 34 -22.19 -35.58 23.06
CA VAL A 34 -21.68 -34.66 24.10
C VAL A 34 -20.16 -34.83 24.29
N PRO A 35 -19.37 -33.74 24.33
CA PRO A 35 -17.91 -33.79 24.51
C PRO A 35 -17.46 -34.54 25.78
N ARG A 36 -18.23 -34.43 26.87
CA ARG A 36 -18.01 -35.16 28.12
C ARG A 36 -19.04 -36.27 28.29
N GLY A 37 -18.57 -37.52 28.31
CA GLY A 37 -19.38 -38.70 28.61
C GLY A 37 -19.86 -39.50 27.39
N GLY A 38 -19.58 -39.07 26.15
CA GLY A 38 -19.82 -39.87 24.94
C GLY A 38 -21.30 -40.20 24.68
N ARG A 39 -22.22 -39.48 25.31
CA ARG A 39 -23.65 -39.73 25.18
C ARG A 39 -24.16 -39.13 23.87
N VAL A 40 -24.84 -39.94 23.07
CA VAL A 40 -25.51 -39.50 21.84
C VAL A 40 -26.70 -38.62 22.18
N THR A 41 -26.72 -37.41 21.63
CA THR A 41 -27.79 -36.41 21.80
C THR A 41 -28.58 -36.17 20.53
N ALA A 42 -27.99 -36.37 19.34
CA ALA A 42 -28.69 -36.31 18.06
C ALA A 42 -28.35 -37.54 17.22
N PRO A 43 -29.15 -38.62 17.30
CA PRO A 43 -28.87 -39.87 16.59
C PRO A 43 -28.78 -39.71 15.06
N ALA A 44 -29.57 -38.81 14.48
CA ALA A 44 -29.56 -38.54 13.04
C ALA A 44 -28.20 -38.05 12.53
N GLU A 45 -27.55 -37.14 13.26
CA GLU A 45 -26.21 -36.61 12.93
C GLU A 45 -25.13 -37.71 13.02
N VAL A 46 -25.26 -38.61 13.99
CA VAL A 46 -24.38 -39.77 14.13
C VAL A 46 -24.59 -40.77 13.00
N ASP A 47 -25.84 -40.97 12.55
CA ASP A 47 -26.14 -41.82 11.41
C ASP A 47 -25.64 -41.22 10.09
N GLU A 48 -25.73 -39.90 9.91
CA GLU A 48 -25.13 -39.19 8.77
C GLU A 48 -23.60 -39.31 8.77
N ALA A 49 -22.96 -39.18 9.93
CA ALA A 49 -21.52 -39.42 10.08
C ALA A 49 -21.13 -40.85 9.66
N ARG A 50 -21.94 -41.87 10.01
CA ARG A 50 -21.71 -43.26 9.57
C ARG A 50 -21.82 -43.37 8.05
N GLN A 51 -22.82 -42.75 7.44
CA GLN A 51 -23.04 -42.79 5.99
C GLN A 51 -21.87 -42.18 5.21
N PHE A 52 -21.33 -41.04 5.66
CA PHE A 52 -20.13 -40.47 5.05
C PHE A 52 -18.93 -41.41 5.12
N LEU A 53 -18.69 -42.06 6.26
CA LEU A 53 -17.59 -43.02 6.40
C LEU A 53 -17.79 -44.28 5.55
N ASP A 54 -19.02 -44.78 5.46
CA ASP A 54 -19.32 -45.95 4.66
C ASP A 54 -19.18 -45.65 3.16
N GLN A 55 -19.60 -44.46 2.70
CA GLN A 55 -19.34 -44.01 1.33
C GLN A 55 -17.84 -43.88 1.04
N ALA A 56 -17.06 -43.29 1.95
CA ALA A 56 -15.60 -43.18 1.80
C ALA A 56 -14.91 -44.54 1.68
N ARG A 57 -15.41 -45.57 2.38
CA ARG A 57 -14.90 -46.94 2.29
C ARG A 57 -15.25 -47.61 0.97
N LEU A 58 -16.39 -47.27 0.36
CA LEU A 58 -16.75 -47.75 -0.98
C LEU A 58 -15.87 -47.13 -2.08
N ASP A 59 -15.41 -45.89 -1.87
CA ASP A 59 -14.52 -45.18 -2.79
C ASP A 59 -13.05 -45.62 -2.66
N ALA A 60 -12.62 -46.10 -1.49
CA ALA A 60 -11.22 -46.47 -1.20
C ALA A 60 -10.56 -47.48 -2.17
N PRO A 61 -11.26 -48.48 -2.74
CA PRO A 61 -10.68 -49.38 -3.74
C PRO A 61 -10.17 -48.70 -5.02
N ALA A 62 -10.67 -47.51 -5.36
CA ALA A 62 -10.22 -46.74 -6.53
C ALA A 62 -8.92 -45.95 -6.30
N LEU A 63 -8.36 -45.98 -5.08
CA LEU A 63 -7.09 -45.33 -4.75
C LEU A 63 -5.86 -46.18 -5.15
N PRO A 64 -4.71 -45.53 -5.43
CA PRO A 64 -3.43 -46.20 -5.59
C PRO A 64 -3.08 -47.01 -4.33
N VAL A 65 -2.45 -48.18 -4.49
CA VAL A 65 -2.18 -49.15 -3.41
C VAL A 65 -1.60 -48.52 -2.14
N ARG A 66 -0.64 -47.59 -2.27
CA ARG A 66 -0.03 -46.89 -1.12
C ARG A 66 -1.01 -45.99 -0.36
N VAL A 67 -1.87 -45.27 -1.07
CA VAL A 67 -2.87 -44.37 -0.49
C VAL A 67 -4.05 -45.17 0.07
N ARG A 68 -4.46 -46.23 -0.64
CA ARG A 68 -5.52 -47.14 -0.22
C ARG A 68 -5.23 -47.79 1.14
N ALA A 69 -4.01 -48.29 1.35
CA ALA A 69 -3.63 -48.92 2.63
C ALA A 69 -3.78 -47.97 3.82
N VAL A 70 -3.44 -46.69 3.62
CA VAL A 70 -3.65 -45.62 4.61
C VAL A 70 -5.14 -45.36 4.81
N ALA A 71 -5.89 -45.19 3.72
CA ALA A 71 -7.34 -44.91 3.77
C ALA A 71 -8.12 -46.03 4.47
N ASP A 72 -7.92 -47.30 4.08
CA ASP A 72 -8.62 -48.45 4.66
C ASP A 72 -8.40 -48.57 6.17
N THR A 73 -7.14 -48.41 6.61
CA THR A 73 -6.76 -48.49 8.03
C THR A 73 -7.44 -47.39 8.85
N GLU A 74 -7.40 -46.17 8.34
CA GLU A 74 -7.86 -44.99 9.06
C GLU A 74 -9.37 -44.83 9.04
N LEU A 75 -10.04 -45.11 7.92
CA LEU A 75 -11.50 -45.13 7.82
C LEU A 75 -12.09 -46.24 8.71
N GLY A 76 -11.47 -47.42 8.76
CA GLY A 76 -11.88 -48.49 9.67
C GLY A 76 -11.77 -48.07 11.14
N ALA A 77 -10.68 -47.41 11.52
CA ALA A 77 -10.49 -46.89 12.88
C ALA A 77 -11.53 -45.81 13.24
N LEU A 78 -11.80 -44.87 12.33
CA LEU A 78 -12.81 -43.83 12.50
C LEU A 78 -14.21 -44.42 12.65
N ARG A 79 -14.60 -45.37 11.78
CA ARG A 79 -15.90 -46.04 11.83
C ARG A 79 -16.10 -46.75 13.17
N ALA A 80 -15.08 -47.46 13.65
CA ALA A 80 -15.11 -48.13 14.94
C ALA A 80 -15.13 -47.16 16.14
N MET A 81 -14.60 -45.93 16.00
CA MET A 81 -14.70 -44.89 17.02
C MET A 81 -16.12 -44.32 17.11
N VAL A 82 -16.74 -44.07 15.95
CA VAL A 82 -18.14 -43.62 15.86
C VAL A 82 -19.10 -44.66 16.43
N ASP A 83 -18.90 -45.96 16.15
CA ASP A 83 -19.76 -47.04 16.66
C ASP A 83 -19.76 -47.16 18.18
N ARG A 84 -18.60 -46.98 18.82
CA ARG A 84 -18.46 -47.07 20.27
C ARG A 84 -18.73 -45.76 21.00
N ALA A 85 -19.25 -44.76 20.29
CA ALA A 85 -19.50 -43.42 20.82
C ALA A 85 -18.27 -42.78 21.52
N ALA A 86 -17.10 -42.83 20.87
CA ALA A 86 -15.86 -42.25 21.39
C ALA A 86 -15.97 -40.71 21.59
N PRO A 87 -15.13 -40.09 22.44
CA PRO A 87 -15.14 -38.64 22.63
C PRO A 87 -14.98 -37.87 21.30
N PRO A 88 -15.83 -36.86 20.99
CA PRO A 88 -15.78 -36.09 19.74
C PRO A 88 -14.41 -35.53 19.37
N ASP A 89 -13.67 -35.01 20.36
CA ASP A 89 -12.32 -34.47 20.15
C ASP A 89 -11.35 -35.53 19.60
N SER A 90 -11.49 -36.78 20.09
CA SER A 90 -10.65 -37.90 19.64
C SER A 90 -10.99 -38.34 18.21
N VAL A 91 -12.27 -38.29 17.83
CA VAL A 91 -12.73 -38.58 16.47
C VAL A 91 -12.24 -37.49 15.50
N THR A 92 -12.35 -36.23 15.90
CA THR A 92 -11.85 -35.06 15.14
C THR A 92 -10.34 -35.14 14.94
N ALA A 93 -9.58 -35.43 16.00
CA ALA A 93 -8.13 -35.60 15.90
C ALA A 93 -7.76 -36.74 14.95
N ARG A 94 -8.49 -37.86 14.98
CA ARG A 94 -8.26 -39.00 14.08
C ARG A 94 -8.59 -38.66 12.63
N ALA A 95 -9.67 -37.94 12.37
CA ALA A 95 -10.05 -37.49 11.03
C ALA A 95 -9.00 -36.54 10.45
N ASN A 96 -8.53 -35.57 11.24
CA ASN A 96 -7.43 -34.68 10.84
C ASN A 96 -6.14 -35.45 10.53
N ALA A 97 -5.82 -36.50 11.30
CA ALA A 97 -4.67 -37.35 11.04
C ALA A 97 -4.82 -38.20 9.76
N LEU A 98 -6.04 -38.65 9.42
CA LEU A 98 -6.33 -39.25 8.11
C LEU A 98 -6.06 -38.24 7.00
N VAL A 99 -6.60 -37.02 7.09
CA VAL A 99 -6.41 -35.96 6.09
C VAL A 99 -4.93 -35.69 5.84
N GLY A 100 -4.14 -35.51 6.90
CA GLY A 100 -2.70 -35.27 6.79
C GLY A 100 -1.94 -36.42 6.12
N ARG A 101 -2.30 -37.67 6.43
CA ARG A 101 -1.63 -38.85 5.86
C ARG A 101 -2.02 -39.12 4.41
N ILE A 102 -3.29 -38.93 4.04
CA ILE A 102 -3.70 -39.01 2.64
C ILE A 102 -3.06 -37.85 1.86
N ALA A 103 -2.97 -36.64 2.43
CA ALA A 103 -2.35 -35.49 1.77
C ALA A 103 -0.85 -35.74 1.51
N ALA A 104 -0.13 -36.27 2.50
CA ALA A 104 1.26 -36.67 2.35
C ALA A 104 1.43 -37.78 1.30
N ALA A 105 0.52 -38.76 1.27
CA ALA A 105 0.57 -39.88 0.33
C ALA A 105 0.19 -39.50 -1.12
N THR A 106 -0.49 -38.36 -1.32
CA THR A 106 -0.97 -37.87 -2.62
C THR A 106 -0.17 -36.68 -3.17
N GLY A 107 0.89 -36.24 -2.47
CA GLY A 107 1.75 -35.13 -2.93
C GLY A 107 1.23 -33.73 -2.59
N GLY A 108 0.25 -33.60 -1.68
CA GLY A 108 0.08 -32.38 -0.88
C GLY A 108 -1.09 -31.43 -1.18
N ALA A 109 -2.10 -31.77 -2.01
CA ALA A 109 -3.21 -30.83 -2.29
C ALA A 109 -4.59 -31.51 -2.34
N ILE A 110 -5.17 -31.76 -1.16
CA ILE A 110 -6.49 -32.37 -1.04
C ILE A 110 -7.62 -31.34 -1.08
N ASP A 111 -7.47 -30.17 -0.46
CA ASP A 111 -8.36 -29.03 -0.67
C ASP A 111 -7.61 -27.99 -1.52
N PRO A 112 -7.83 -27.92 -2.85
CA PRO A 112 -7.13 -26.97 -3.69
C PRO A 112 -7.70 -25.57 -3.43
N PHE A 113 -7.14 -24.85 -2.45
CA PHE A 113 -7.48 -23.44 -2.27
C PHE A 113 -7.10 -22.66 -3.53
N PRO A 114 -7.96 -21.75 -3.99
CA PRO A 114 -7.71 -21.01 -5.21
C PRO A 114 -6.53 -20.04 -4.99
N VAL A 115 -5.62 -19.99 -5.96
CA VAL A 115 -4.49 -19.04 -5.93
C VAL A 115 -4.98 -17.60 -6.11
N GLN A 116 -6.09 -17.43 -6.83
CA GLN A 116 -6.76 -16.15 -7.02
C GLN A 116 -7.94 -16.02 -6.05
N PRO A 117 -8.20 -14.83 -5.51
CA PRO A 117 -9.36 -14.57 -4.67
C PRO A 117 -10.67 -14.98 -5.36
N PRO A 118 -11.58 -15.72 -4.70
CA PRO A 118 -12.89 -16.02 -5.26
C PRO A 118 -13.73 -14.75 -5.45
N SER A 119 -14.49 -14.69 -6.54
CA SER A 119 -15.43 -13.59 -6.81
C SER A 119 -16.81 -13.89 -6.23
N LEU A 120 -17.34 -12.97 -5.42
CA LEU A 120 -18.73 -13.04 -4.94
C LEU A 120 -19.72 -12.94 -6.08
N ALA A 121 -19.45 -12.12 -7.09
CA ALA A 121 -20.30 -12.02 -8.28
C ALA A 121 -20.38 -13.36 -9.03
N ARG A 122 -19.24 -14.05 -9.20
CA ARG A 122 -19.23 -15.40 -9.79
C ARG A 122 -19.97 -16.40 -8.91
N GLY A 123 -19.74 -16.38 -7.60
CA GLY A 123 -20.42 -17.24 -6.64
C GLY A 123 -21.94 -17.07 -6.66
N ALA A 124 -22.43 -15.84 -6.72
CA ALA A 124 -23.85 -15.52 -6.84
C ALA A 124 -24.46 -16.01 -8.16
N ALA A 125 -23.70 -15.98 -9.26
CA ALA A 125 -24.14 -16.53 -10.54
C ALA A 125 -24.28 -18.05 -10.47
N VAL A 126 -23.25 -18.74 -9.97
CA VAL A 126 -23.28 -20.20 -9.76
C VAL A 126 -24.42 -20.60 -8.83
N TYR A 127 -24.62 -19.85 -7.73
CA TYR A 127 -25.72 -20.08 -6.80
C TYR A 127 -27.10 -19.99 -7.48
N ARG A 128 -27.31 -18.96 -8.29
CA ARG A 128 -28.56 -18.74 -9.02
C ARG A 128 -28.84 -19.86 -10.02
N GLU A 129 -27.80 -20.34 -10.69
CA GLU A 129 -27.88 -21.39 -11.70
C GLU A 129 -28.08 -22.79 -11.10
N GLN A 130 -27.38 -23.10 -10.00
CA GLN A 130 -27.25 -24.47 -9.48
C GLN A 130 -27.97 -24.72 -8.15
N CYS A 131 -28.09 -23.70 -7.29
CA CYS A 131 -28.48 -23.87 -5.89
C CYS A 131 -29.88 -23.30 -5.57
N LEU A 132 -30.28 -22.22 -6.25
CA LEU A 132 -31.51 -21.47 -5.97
C LEU A 132 -32.77 -22.32 -6.02
N ALA A 133 -32.85 -23.28 -6.95
CA ALA A 133 -34.02 -24.12 -7.12
C ALA A 133 -34.38 -24.92 -5.85
N CYS A 134 -33.38 -25.27 -5.03
CA CYS A 134 -33.57 -25.99 -3.78
C CYS A 134 -33.44 -25.07 -2.55
N HIS A 135 -32.44 -24.19 -2.51
CA HIS A 135 -32.14 -23.38 -1.33
C HIS A 135 -32.84 -22.01 -1.30
N GLY A 136 -33.52 -21.62 -2.38
CA GLY A 136 -34.22 -20.32 -2.47
C GLY A 136 -33.29 -19.15 -2.80
N PRO A 137 -33.84 -17.98 -3.21
CA PRO A 137 -33.04 -16.83 -3.62
C PRO A 137 -32.27 -16.18 -2.46
N ALA A 138 -32.78 -16.30 -1.23
CA ALA A 138 -32.14 -15.79 -0.02
C ALA A 138 -31.44 -16.90 0.79
N GLY A 139 -31.36 -18.13 0.28
CA GLY A 139 -30.78 -19.25 1.03
C GLY A 139 -31.64 -19.79 2.17
N GLY A 140 -32.95 -19.56 2.17
CA GLY A 140 -33.86 -20.02 3.24
C GLY A 140 -34.15 -21.53 3.26
N GLY A 141 -33.67 -22.29 2.27
CA GLY A 141 -34.06 -23.70 2.11
C GLY A 141 -35.46 -23.89 1.52
N ASP A 142 -36.03 -22.83 0.95
CA ASP A 142 -37.42 -22.68 0.52
C ASP A 142 -37.56 -22.54 -1.01
N GLY A 143 -36.59 -23.07 -1.76
CA GLY A 143 -36.60 -23.04 -3.22
C GLY A 143 -37.81 -23.77 -3.81
N PRO A 144 -38.21 -23.46 -5.06
CA PRO A 144 -39.39 -24.03 -5.70
C PRO A 144 -39.39 -25.57 -5.79
N LYS A 145 -38.21 -26.22 -5.78
CA LYS A 145 -38.09 -27.68 -5.73
C LYS A 145 -38.15 -28.25 -4.32
N ALA A 146 -37.87 -27.46 -3.26
CA ALA A 146 -37.75 -27.94 -1.89
C ALA A 146 -38.96 -28.77 -1.40
N PRO A 147 -40.23 -28.41 -1.70
CA PRO A 147 -41.39 -29.21 -1.27
C PRO A 147 -41.51 -30.59 -1.96
N GLN A 148 -40.79 -30.80 -3.07
CA GLN A 148 -40.91 -31.98 -3.92
C GLN A 148 -39.77 -32.98 -3.71
N LEU A 149 -38.77 -32.63 -2.88
CA LEU A 149 -37.62 -33.48 -2.61
C LEU A 149 -37.97 -34.60 -1.63
N GLN A 150 -37.45 -35.79 -1.89
CA GLN A 150 -37.51 -36.91 -0.95
C GLN A 150 -36.33 -36.80 0.03
N GLY A 151 -36.57 -37.11 1.30
CA GLY A 151 -35.56 -37.01 2.36
C GLY A 151 -35.61 -35.68 3.14
N PRO A 152 -34.53 -35.34 3.88
CA PRO A 152 -34.45 -34.10 4.65
C PRO A 152 -34.62 -32.86 3.76
N ARG A 153 -35.25 -31.81 4.30
CA ARG A 153 -35.40 -30.53 3.58
C ARG A 153 -34.04 -29.86 3.38
N PRO A 154 -33.86 -29.08 2.29
CA PRO A 154 -32.66 -28.28 2.10
C PRO A 154 -32.39 -27.38 3.33
N ALA A 155 -31.14 -27.34 3.77
CA ALA A 155 -30.74 -26.49 4.88
C ALA A 155 -30.94 -25.00 4.55
N SER A 156 -31.30 -24.22 5.58
CA SER A 156 -31.28 -22.76 5.50
C SER A 156 -29.83 -22.27 5.61
N LEU A 157 -29.28 -21.87 4.47
CA LEU A 157 -27.92 -21.35 4.31
C LEU A 157 -27.77 -19.93 4.87
N ALA A 158 -28.87 -19.23 5.09
CA ALA A 158 -28.90 -17.91 5.69
C ALA A 158 -29.14 -17.91 7.21
N ASP A 159 -29.49 -19.05 7.81
CA ASP A 159 -29.68 -19.14 9.27
C ASP A 159 -28.31 -19.20 9.97
N PRO A 160 -27.92 -18.16 10.73
CA PRO A 160 -26.62 -18.15 11.42
C PRO A 160 -26.51 -19.30 12.43
N ARG A 161 -27.61 -19.72 13.06
CA ARG A 161 -27.57 -20.78 14.08
C ARG A 161 -27.18 -22.12 13.48
N LEU A 162 -27.57 -22.39 12.24
CA LEU A 162 -27.24 -23.62 11.53
C LEU A 162 -25.86 -23.53 10.87
N MET A 163 -25.49 -22.34 10.39
CA MET A 163 -24.33 -22.18 9.53
C MET A 163 -23.07 -21.69 10.26
N SER A 164 -23.17 -21.12 11.47
CA SER A 164 -22.00 -20.70 12.25
C SER A 164 -20.99 -21.82 12.56
N PRO A 165 -21.41 -23.09 12.77
CA PRO A 165 -20.48 -24.22 12.91
C PRO A 165 -19.85 -24.70 11.58
N VAL A 166 -20.35 -24.24 10.43
CA VAL A 166 -19.97 -24.74 9.09
C VAL A 166 -18.96 -23.79 8.43
N SER A 167 -17.74 -24.28 8.16
CA SER A 167 -16.70 -23.46 7.52
C SER A 167 -16.85 -23.39 5.99
N PRO A 168 -16.24 -22.40 5.32
CA PRO A 168 -16.21 -22.35 3.85
C PRO A 168 -15.62 -23.61 3.20
N VAL A 169 -14.61 -24.24 3.81
CA VAL A 169 -14.08 -25.54 3.38
C VAL A 169 -15.14 -26.64 3.46
N ASP A 170 -15.98 -26.65 4.50
CA ASP A 170 -17.06 -27.64 4.60
C ASP A 170 -18.10 -27.44 3.50
N VAL A 171 -18.44 -26.18 3.19
CA VAL A 171 -19.36 -25.87 2.08
C VAL A 171 -18.75 -26.32 0.75
N TYR A 172 -17.47 -26.02 0.49
CA TYR A 172 -16.76 -26.49 -0.71
C TYR A 172 -16.80 -28.02 -0.83
N ARG A 173 -16.58 -28.74 0.28
CA ARG A 173 -16.62 -30.20 0.33
C ARG A 173 -18.03 -30.75 0.10
N LYS A 174 -19.05 -30.20 0.76
CA LYS A 174 -20.46 -30.58 0.56
C LYS A 174 -20.93 -30.31 -0.87
N VAL A 175 -20.51 -29.22 -1.50
CA VAL A 175 -20.76 -28.97 -2.94
C VAL A 175 -20.01 -29.98 -3.80
N THR A 176 -18.80 -30.36 -3.42
CA THR A 176 -17.98 -31.31 -4.18
C THR A 176 -18.60 -32.71 -4.21
N ILE A 177 -18.97 -33.27 -3.05
CA ILE A 177 -19.40 -34.67 -2.92
C ILE A 177 -20.91 -34.86 -2.74
N GLY A 178 -21.68 -33.77 -2.60
CA GLY A 178 -23.08 -33.83 -2.20
C GLY A 178 -23.23 -34.12 -0.70
N VAL A 179 -24.47 -34.40 -0.28
CA VAL A 179 -24.79 -34.76 1.10
C VAL A 179 -25.56 -36.07 1.10
N ALA A 180 -24.95 -37.12 1.67
CA ALA A 180 -25.52 -38.46 1.69
C ALA A 180 -26.90 -38.49 2.37
N GLY A 181 -27.82 -39.29 1.83
CA GLY A 181 -29.17 -39.39 2.37
C GLY A 181 -30.09 -38.19 2.08
N THR A 182 -29.61 -37.20 1.30
CA THR A 182 -30.40 -36.03 0.88
C THR A 182 -30.50 -35.95 -0.66
N ALA A 183 -31.32 -35.02 -1.16
CA ALA A 183 -31.40 -34.72 -2.58
C ALA A 183 -30.27 -33.79 -3.10
N MET A 184 -29.26 -33.45 -2.28
CA MET A 184 -28.15 -32.59 -2.66
C MET A 184 -27.13 -33.38 -3.53
N PRO A 185 -27.01 -33.09 -4.84
CA PRO A 185 -26.12 -33.83 -5.73
C PRO A 185 -24.66 -33.44 -5.53
N GLN A 186 -23.75 -34.24 -6.09
CA GLN A 186 -22.34 -33.88 -6.24
C GLN A 186 -22.15 -32.94 -7.44
N PHE A 187 -21.30 -31.93 -7.30
CA PHE A 187 -21.00 -30.96 -8.37
C PHE A 187 -19.56 -31.05 -8.90
N GLU A 188 -18.78 -32.06 -8.50
CA GLU A 188 -17.39 -32.23 -8.96
C GLU A 188 -17.25 -32.35 -10.48
N GLU A 189 -18.23 -32.97 -11.15
CA GLU A 189 -18.22 -33.19 -12.60
C GLU A 189 -18.78 -31.99 -13.39
N THR A 190 -19.56 -31.13 -12.75
CA THR A 190 -20.31 -30.04 -13.41
C THR A 190 -19.75 -28.66 -13.10
N LEU A 191 -19.03 -28.49 -11.98
CA LEU A 191 -18.42 -27.23 -11.57
C LEU A 191 -16.91 -27.40 -11.35
N VAL A 192 -16.13 -26.52 -11.98
CA VAL A 192 -14.69 -26.42 -11.75
C VAL A 192 -14.40 -26.01 -10.29
N PRO A 193 -13.22 -26.35 -9.73
CA PRO A 193 -12.86 -25.98 -8.34
C PRO A 193 -13.06 -24.50 -8.01
N GLU A 194 -12.75 -23.60 -8.94
CA GLU A 194 -12.86 -22.15 -8.78
C GLU A 194 -14.32 -21.72 -8.56
N ASP A 195 -15.27 -22.32 -9.29
CA ASP A 195 -16.69 -22.05 -9.16
C ASP A 195 -17.26 -22.61 -7.85
N ARG A 196 -16.79 -23.78 -7.44
CA ARG A 196 -17.15 -24.38 -6.13
C ARG A 196 -16.65 -23.52 -4.97
N TRP A 197 -15.45 -22.96 -5.07
CA TRP A 197 -14.96 -21.99 -4.09
C TRP A 197 -15.72 -20.67 -4.13
N ALA A 198 -16.02 -20.16 -5.32
CA ALA A 198 -16.79 -18.92 -5.46
C ALA A 198 -18.17 -19.05 -4.80
N VAL A 199 -18.89 -20.16 -5.03
CA VAL A 199 -20.20 -20.38 -4.39
C VAL A 199 -20.05 -20.67 -2.89
N ALA A 200 -19.00 -21.36 -2.43
CA ALA A 200 -18.76 -21.57 -1.01
C ALA A 200 -18.50 -20.25 -0.27
N THR A 201 -17.72 -19.35 -0.85
CA THR A 201 -17.49 -18.00 -0.31
C THR A 201 -18.76 -17.15 -0.35
N TYR A 202 -19.55 -17.22 -1.43
CA TYR A 202 -20.84 -16.54 -1.50
C TYR A 202 -21.82 -17.02 -0.42
N VAL A 203 -21.94 -18.34 -0.21
CA VAL A 203 -22.79 -18.92 0.84
C VAL A 203 -22.37 -18.45 2.24
N ALA A 204 -21.07 -18.21 2.48
CA ALA A 204 -20.62 -17.65 3.75
C ALA A 204 -21.16 -16.23 4.01
N THR A 205 -21.47 -15.46 2.96
CA THR A 205 -22.05 -14.11 3.09
C THR A 205 -23.55 -14.10 3.35
N LEU A 206 -24.27 -15.18 3.03
CA LEU A 206 -25.74 -15.26 3.20
C LEU A 206 -26.19 -15.24 4.66
N ARG A 207 -25.26 -15.54 5.57
CA ARG A 207 -25.50 -15.64 7.02
C ARG A 207 -25.53 -14.28 7.70
N ALA A 208 -24.99 -13.25 7.06
CA ALA A 208 -24.89 -11.91 7.63
C ALA A 208 -26.10 -11.05 7.24
N GLY A 209 -26.65 -10.33 8.22
CA GLY A 209 -27.71 -9.36 8.01
C GLY A 209 -27.22 -8.11 7.25
N SER A 210 -28.17 -7.36 6.69
CA SER A 210 -27.87 -6.12 5.98
C SER A 210 -27.17 -5.10 6.89
N GLY A 211 -25.90 -4.81 6.61
CA GLY A 211 -25.10 -3.83 7.37
C GLY A 211 -24.17 -4.42 8.42
N GLU A 212 -24.30 -5.70 8.77
CA GLU A 212 -23.41 -6.35 9.76
C GLU A 212 -21.95 -6.39 9.29
N GLU A 213 -21.71 -6.58 7.99
CA GLU A 213 -20.39 -6.48 7.39
C GLU A 213 -19.76 -5.09 7.62
N ARG A 214 -20.54 -4.01 7.44
CA ARG A 214 -20.06 -2.63 7.63
C ARG A 214 -19.75 -2.34 9.09
N GLU A 215 -20.58 -2.82 10.01
CA GLU A 215 -20.31 -2.73 11.44
C GLU A 215 -19.07 -3.53 11.83
N GLY A 216 -18.93 -4.74 11.28
CA GLY A 216 -17.76 -5.60 11.45
C GLY A 216 -16.46 -4.96 10.97
N GLU A 217 -16.51 -4.22 9.85
CA GLU A 217 -15.37 -3.49 9.34
C GLU A 217 -14.93 -2.36 10.28
N GLY A 218 -15.89 -1.62 10.86
CA GLY A 218 -15.59 -0.62 11.87
C GLY A 218 -14.90 -1.22 13.10
N LEU A 219 -15.40 -2.37 13.58
CA LEU A 219 -14.79 -3.12 14.68
C LEU A 219 -13.38 -3.62 14.31
N TYR A 220 -13.20 -4.08 13.08
CA TYR A 220 -11.89 -4.52 12.59
C TYR A 220 -10.88 -3.37 12.57
N ALA A 221 -11.27 -2.20 12.07
CA ALA A 221 -10.43 -1.02 12.04
C ALA A 221 -10.02 -0.58 13.46
N ALA A 222 -10.96 -0.64 14.41
CA ALA A 222 -10.73 -0.24 15.79
C ALA A 222 -9.83 -1.21 16.58
N HIS A 223 -9.93 -2.53 16.33
CA HIS A 223 -9.33 -3.54 17.21
C HIS A 223 -8.27 -4.42 16.55
N CYS A 224 -8.28 -4.56 15.22
CA CYS A 224 -7.51 -5.60 14.52
C CYS A 224 -6.45 -5.03 13.56
N ALA A 225 -6.72 -3.88 12.93
CA ALA A 225 -5.90 -3.34 11.85
C ALA A 225 -4.47 -2.96 12.26
N SER A 226 -4.23 -2.63 13.52
CA SER A 226 -2.88 -2.30 14.03
C SER A 226 -1.89 -3.46 13.92
N CYS A 227 -2.38 -4.70 14.03
CA CYS A 227 -1.59 -5.92 13.87
C CYS A 227 -1.80 -6.57 12.49
N HIS A 228 -3.06 -6.73 12.07
CA HIS A 228 -3.39 -7.48 10.84
C HIS A 228 -3.41 -6.60 9.57
N GLY A 229 -3.19 -5.29 9.70
CA GLY A 229 -3.25 -4.33 8.59
C GLY A 229 -4.68 -3.94 8.24
N ALA A 230 -4.88 -2.74 7.68
CA ALA A 230 -6.20 -2.23 7.30
C ALA A 230 -6.94 -3.14 6.30
N THR A 231 -6.16 -3.86 5.49
CA THR A 231 -6.58 -4.75 4.41
C THR A 231 -6.46 -6.23 4.80
N GLY A 232 -6.16 -6.55 6.07
CA GLY A 232 -6.02 -7.93 6.55
C GLY A 232 -4.84 -8.70 5.97
N GLY A 233 -3.75 -8.00 5.62
CA GLY A 233 -2.55 -8.63 5.03
C GLY A 233 -1.62 -9.28 6.04
N GLY A 234 -1.83 -9.06 7.33
CA GLY A 234 -0.84 -9.39 8.35
C GLY A 234 0.32 -8.38 8.39
N ASP A 235 0.12 -7.20 7.81
CA ASP A 235 1.11 -6.15 7.55
C ASP A 235 0.81 -4.86 8.33
N GLY A 236 0.13 -4.97 9.47
CA GLY A 236 -0.16 -3.82 10.33
C GLY A 236 1.12 -3.16 10.86
N PRO A 237 1.06 -1.90 11.31
CA PRO A 237 2.22 -1.17 11.83
C PRO A 237 2.93 -1.88 12.98
N LEU A 238 2.22 -2.73 13.74
CA LEU A 238 2.81 -3.54 14.81
C LEU A 238 3.34 -4.91 14.32
N ALA A 239 2.97 -5.39 13.13
CA ALA A 239 3.26 -6.75 12.68
C ALA A 239 4.75 -7.10 12.75
N ALA A 240 5.63 -6.19 12.31
CA ALA A 240 7.07 -6.43 12.26
C ALA A 240 7.73 -6.57 13.65
N SER A 241 7.11 -6.05 14.72
CA SER A 241 7.66 -6.09 16.08
C SER A 241 7.13 -7.26 16.92
N LEU A 242 6.18 -8.04 16.39
CA LEU A 242 5.58 -9.18 17.09
C LEU A 242 6.45 -10.44 16.99
N SER A 243 6.46 -11.23 18.06
CA SER A 243 7.20 -12.50 18.14
C SER A 243 6.67 -13.58 17.19
N VAL A 244 5.41 -13.48 16.80
CA VAL A 244 4.76 -14.32 15.79
C VAL A 244 4.07 -13.38 14.81
N GLN A 245 4.41 -13.50 13.52
CA GLN A 245 3.81 -12.68 12.47
C GLN A 245 2.30 -12.96 12.36
N PRO A 246 1.46 -11.92 12.34
CA PRO A 246 0.03 -12.08 12.11
C PRO A 246 -0.23 -12.74 10.75
N PRO A 247 -1.14 -13.72 10.66
CA PRO A 247 -1.50 -14.30 9.37
C PRO A 247 -2.24 -13.29 8.49
N ALA A 248 -2.10 -13.45 7.17
CA ALA A 248 -2.90 -12.72 6.19
C ALA A 248 -4.34 -13.22 6.24
N LEU A 249 -5.22 -12.46 6.90
CA LEU A 249 -6.64 -12.77 7.03
C LEU A 249 -7.39 -12.72 5.69
N ARG A 250 -6.84 -12.00 4.71
CA ARG A 250 -7.33 -11.99 3.33
C ARG A 250 -7.00 -13.26 2.54
N ASP A 251 -6.22 -14.19 3.10
CA ASP A 251 -5.94 -15.48 2.47
C ASP A 251 -7.06 -16.49 2.79
N LEU A 252 -7.76 -16.96 1.76
CA LEU A 252 -8.82 -17.95 1.90
C LEU A 252 -8.29 -19.28 2.46
N ALA A 253 -7.04 -19.65 2.18
CA ALA A 253 -6.42 -20.87 2.71
C ALA A 253 -6.27 -20.82 4.24
N ILE A 254 -6.14 -19.61 4.80
CA ILE A 254 -6.11 -19.37 6.24
C ILE A 254 -7.54 -19.31 6.78
N GLN A 255 -8.38 -18.44 6.24
CA GLN A 255 -9.67 -18.10 6.85
C GLN A 255 -10.76 -19.15 6.58
N GLY A 256 -10.73 -19.80 5.41
CA GLY A 256 -11.75 -20.73 4.95
C GLY A 256 -11.84 -22.03 5.74
N ARG A 257 -10.83 -22.36 6.55
CA ARG A 257 -10.81 -23.58 7.38
C ARG A 257 -11.64 -23.45 8.65
N PHE A 258 -11.73 -22.24 9.19
CA PHE A 258 -12.41 -21.97 10.44
C PHE A 258 -13.89 -21.74 10.22
N SER A 259 -14.73 -22.27 11.10
CA SER A 259 -16.15 -21.91 11.19
C SER A 259 -16.32 -20.50 11.79
N ASP A 260 -17.54 -19.95 11.73
CA ASP A 260 -17.79 -18.62 12.32
C ASP A 260 -17.69 -18.70 13.84
N ASP A 261 -18.19 -19.78 14.45
CA ASP A 261 -18.06 -20.00 15.90
C ASP A 261 -16.59 -20.13 16.32
N GLU A 262 -15.75 -20.84 15.56
CA GLU A 262 -14.32 -20.95 15.85
C GLU A 262 -13.62 -19.60 15.76
N LEU A 263 -13.96 -18.77 14.76
CA LEU A 263 -13.41 -17.42 14.64
C LEU A 263 -13.88 -16.51 15.78
N ILE A 264 -15.17 -16.58 16.17
CA ILE A 264 -15.70 -15.84 17.31
C ILE A 264 -14.96 -16.22 18.59
N GLU A 265 -14.77 -17.51 18.87
CA GLU A 265 -14.05 -17.95 20.06
C GLU A 265 -12.58 -17.50 20.04
N LEU A 266 -11.93 -17.56 18.87
CA LEU A 266 -10.55 -17.10 18.70
C LEU A 266 -10.43 -15.59 18.90
N ILE A 267 -11.39 -14.80 18.43
CA ILE A 267 -11.45 -13.34 18.66
C ILE A 267 -11.65 -13.04 20.14
N LEU A 268 -12.62 -13.69 20.79
CA LEU A 268 -12.98 -13.38 22.17
C LEU A 268 -11.89 -13.81 23.16
N HIS A 269 -11.26 -14.96 22.93
CA HIS A 269 -10.30 -15.55 23.88
C HIS A 269 -8.84 -15.41 23.46
N GLY A 270 -8.58 -14.96 22.23
CA GLY A 270 -7.24 -14.84 21.68
C GLY A 270 -6.67 -16.19 21.29
N ARG A 271 -5.41 -16.19 20.87
CA ARG A 271 -4.72 -17.42 20.47
C ARG A 271 -3.54 -17.73 21.41
N PRO A 272 -3.66 -18.74 22.27
CA PRO A 272 -2.61 -19.11 23.23
C PRO A 272 -1.24 -19.31 22.57
N GLY A 273 -0.20 -18.81 23.21
CA GLY A 273 1.18 -18.90 22.69
C GLY A 273 1.48 -17.94 21.55
N THR A 274 0.59 -16.99 21.25
CA THR A 274 0.82 -15.92 20.26
C THR A 274 0.55 -14.55 20.85
N PRO A 275 1.01 -13.46 20.21
CA PRO A 275 0.70 -12.09 20.63
C PRO A 275 -0.77 -11.67 20.43
N MET A 276 -1.63 -12.52 19.86
CA MET A 276 -3.04 -12.20 19.63
C MET A 276 -3.84 -12.29 20.95
N PRO A 277 -4.27 -11.14 21.52
CA PRO A 277 -5.00 -11.13 22.78
C PRO A 277 -6.46 -11.56 22.58
N GLY A 278 -7.15 -11.85 23.68
CA GLY A 278 -8.59 -12.03 23.69
C GLY A 278 -9.33 -10.71 23.84
N PHE A 279 -10.38 -10.51 23.06
CA PHE A 279 -11.17 -9.28 23.02
C PHE A 279 -12.50 -9.36 23.79
N ALA A 280 -12.75 -10.40 24.59
CA ALA A 280 -13.99 -10.57 25.36
C ALA A 280 -14.32 -9.43 26.34
N GLN A 281 -13.34 -8.58 26.70
CA GLN A 281 -13.58 -7.40 27.52
C GLN A 281 -14.12 -6.19 26.71
N ALA A 282 -13.85 -6.15 25.41
CA ALA A 282 -14.22 -5.06 24.51
C ALA A 282 -15.35 -5.44 23.54
N LEU A 283 -15.49 -6.72 23.21
CA LEU A 283 -16.45 -7.25 22.25
C LEU A 283 -17.32 -8.33 22.92
N ASP A 284 -18.62 -8.25 22.68
CA ASP A 284 -19.53 -9.35 22.97
C ASP A 284 -19.63 -10.32 21.77
N ARG A 285 -20.33 -11.45 21.95
CA ARG A 285 -20.46 -12.49 20.91
C ARG A 285 -21.14 -11.94 19.64
N ALA A 286 -22.11 -11.02 19.80
CA ALA A 286 -22.81 -10.42 18.68
C ALA A 286 -21.88 -9.50 17.86
N SER A 287 -21.06 -8.69 18.53
CA SER A 287 -20.05 -7.83 17.88
C SER A 287 -18.97 -8.66 17.21
N ALA A 288 -18.54 -9.76 17.85
CA ALA A 288 -17.61 -10.72 17.23
C ALA A 288 -18.22 -11.38 15.99
N ALA A 289 -19.52 -11.70 15.98
CA ALA A 289 -20.19 -12.26 14.80
C ALA A 289 -20.22 -11.26 13.62
N LYS A 290 -20.47 -9.97 13.89
CA LYS A 290 -20.38 -8.90 12.88
C LYS A 290 -18.96 -8.75 12.34
N LEU A 291 -17.96 -8.79 13.22
CA LEU A 291 -16.56 -8.81 12.83
C LEU A 291 -16.25 -10.01 11.92
N VAL A 292 -16.76 -11.21 12.24
CA VAL A 292 -16.62 -12.39 11.38
C VAL A 292 -17.30 -12.20 10.03
N ALA A 293 -18.48 -11.57 9.96
CA ALA A 293 -19.13 -11.25 8.69
C ALA A 293 -18.21 -10.41 7.78
N PHE A 294 -17.50 -9.43 8.34
CA PHE A 294 -16.46 -8.70 7.60
C PHE A 294 -15.26 -9.58 7.22
N LEU A 295 -14.77 -10.42 8.14
CA LEU A 295 -13.66 -11.32 7.83
C LEU A 295 -13.98 -12.27 6.67
N ARG A 296 -15.25 -12.65 6.46
CA ARG A 296 -15.68 -13.53 5.35
C ARG A 296 -15.61 -12.88 3.98
N VAL A 297 -15.62 -11.55 3.90
CA VAL A 297 -15.48 -10.83 2.61
C VAL A 297 -14.04 -10.41 2.31
N LEU A 298 -13.13 -10.40 3.30
CA LEU A 298 -11.70 -10.08 3.09
C LEU A 298 -11.01 -10.93 2.01
N PRO A 299 -11.27 -12.25 1.88
CA PRO A 299 -10.64 -13.07 0.86
C PRO A 299 -11.23 -12.93 -0.54
N THR A 300 -12.18 -12.00 -0.77
CA THR A 300 -12.90 -11.91 -2.04
C THR A 300 -12.21 -11.00 -3.05
N ALA A 301 -12.36 -11.31 -4.33
CA ALA A 301 -11.77 -10.53 -5.42
C ALA A 301 -12.32 -9.10 -5.47
N GLU A 302 -13.60 -8.90 -5.15
CA GLU A 302 -14.22 -7.58 -5.06
C GLU A 302 -13.54 -6.72 -3.99
N ARG A 303 -13.34 -7.29 -2.79
CA ARG A 303 -12.70 -6.58 -1.68
C ARG A 303 -11.25 -6.24 -1.98
N GLN A 304 -10.49 -7.22 -2.46
CA GLN A 304 -9.07 -7.03 -2.76
C GLN A 304 -8.84 -6.10 -3.97
N ARG A 305 -9.77 -6.05 -4.95
CA ARG A 305 -9.70 -5.08 -6.05
C ARG A 305 -10.11 -3.68 -5.63
N HIS A 306 -11.12 -3.54 -4.77
CA HIS A 306 -11.49 -2.24 -4.20
C HIS A 306 -10.31 -1.62 -3.45
N GLU A 307 -9.55 -2.44 -2.71
CA GLU A 307 -8.33 -2.00 -2.00
C GLU A 307 -7.09 -1.87 -2.91
N ALA A 308 -7.15 -2.36 -4.15
CA ALA A 308 -6.14 -2.10 -5.18
C ALA A 308 -6.33 -0.74 -5.88
N THR A 309 -7.41 -0.01 -5.58
CA THR A 309 -7.44 1.45 -5.79
C THR A 309 -6.59 2.13 -4.71
N SER A 310 -6.00 3.30 -5.00
CA SER A 310 -4.89 3.87 -4.22
C SER A 310 -5.13 3.85 -2.70
N PRO A 311 -4.08 3.75 -1.85
CA PRO A 311 -4.22 3.78 -0.38
C PRO A 311 -5.09 4.93 0.12
N ALA A 312 -5.05 6.07 -0.59
CA ALA A 312 -5.93 7.20 -0.32
C ALA A 312 -7.41 6.88 -0.55
N ALA A 313 -7.79 6.22 -1.65
CA ALA A 313 -9.18 5.84 -1.94
C ALA A 313 -9.75 4.90 -0.86
N ALA A 314 -8.93 3.95 -0.38
CA ALA A 314 -9.31 3.09 0.75
C ALA A 314 -9.55 3.90 2.04
N THR A 315 -8.70 4.88 2.33
CA THR A 315 -8.90 5.81 3.46
C THR A 315 -10.16 6.65 3.29
N PHE A 316 -10.41 7.26 2.11
CA PHE A 316 -11.62 8.05 1.87
C PHE A 316 -12.90 7.21 2.03
N GLU A 317 -12.89 5.97 1.58
CA GLU A 317 -14.00 5.04 1.77
C GLU A 317 -14.22 4.69 3.25
N ALA A 318 -13.15 4.47 4.02
CA ALA A 318 -13.25 4.22 5.46
C ALA A 318 -13.83 5.44 6.20
N VAL A 319 -13.36 6.64 5.86
CA VAL A 319 -13.84 7.91 6.43
C VAL A 319 -15.32 8.12 6.12
N ARG A 320 -15.77 7.92 4.87
CA ARG A 320 -17.18 8.06 4.48
C ARG A 320 -18.08 7.16 5.32
N ARG A 321 -17.66 5.91 5.55
CA ARG A 321 -18.43 4.93 6.35
C ARG A 321 -18.43 5.21 7.84
N GLN A 322 -17.34 5.75 8.39
CA GLN A 322 -17.31 6.21 9.79
C GLN A 322 -18.19 7.45 9.99
N VAL A 323 -18.23 8.37 9.01
CA VAL A 323 -19.15 9.51 9.01
C VAL A 323 -20.61 9.04 8.98
N ASP A 324 -20.98 8.11 8.09
CA ASP A 324 -22.32 7.51 8.05
C ASP A 324 -22.73 6.95 9.42
N SER A 325 -21.80 6.21 10.05
CA SER A 325 -22.02 5.57 11.35
C SER A 325 -22.17 6.59 12.48
N ALA A 326 -21.35 7.66 12.47
CA ALA A 326 -21.41 8.74 13.43
C ALA A 326 -22.74 9.50 13.39
N VAL A 327 -23.29 9.72 12.18
CA VAL A 327 -24.59 10.37 11.97
C VAL A 327 -25.74 9.46 12.41
N ALA A 328 -25.73 8.19 11.98
CA ALA A 328 -26.78 7.22 12.28
C ALA A 328 -26.93 6.97 13.80
N LEU A 329 -25.78 6.85 14.50
CA LEU A 329 -25.74 6.56 15.93
C LEU A 329 -25.65 7.82 16.81
N ARG A 330 -25.56 9.01 16.21
CA ARG A 330 -25.35 10.29 16.90
C ARG A 330 -24.17 10.24 17.87
N SER A 331 -23.03 9.73 17.39
CA SER A 331 -21.86 9.47 18.22
C SER A 331 -20.73 10.45 17.89
N GLY A 332 -20.45 11.35 18.84
CA GLY A 332 -19.28 12.23 18.78
C GLY A 332 -17.93 11.50 18.77
N PRO A 333 -17.76 10.38 19.50
CA PRO A 333 -16.56 9.54 19.38
C PRO A 333 -16.35 8.99 17.97
N LEU A 334 -17.38 8.44 17.32
CA LEU A 334 -17.26 7.94 15.94
C LEU A 334 -16.95 9.05 14.94
N ALA A 335 -17.48 10.26 15.15
CA ALA A 335 -17.13 11.43 14.35
C ALA A 335 -15.66 11.83 14.51
N PHE A 336 -15.09 11.64 15.71
CA PHE A 336 -13.67 11.88 15.96
C PHE A 336 -12.79 10.79 15.32
N ASP A 337 -13.19 9.53 15.39
CA ASP A 337 -12.47 8.42 14.72
C ASP A 337 -12.47 8.57 13.19
N ALA A 338 -13.59 9.06 12.63
CA ALA A 338 -13.68 9.43 11.22
C ALA A 338 -12.65 10.50 10.83
N TYR A 339 -12.48 11.50 11.69
CA TYR A 339 -11.49 12.55 11.50
C TYR A 339 -10.04 12.03 11.60
N LEU A 340 -9.73 11.19 12.60
CA LEU A 340 -8.39 10.58 12.73
C LEU A 340 -8.03 9.71 11.52
N THR A 341 -9.02 9.04 10.94
CA THR A 341 -8.83 8.26 9.72
C THR A 341 -8.60 9.18 8.53
N PHE A 342 -9.30 10.32 8.46
CA PHE A 342 -9.10 11.34 7.42
C PHE A 342 -7.73 12.03 7.52
N GLU A 343 -7.16 12.21 8.71
CA GLU A 343 -5.84 12.82 8.94
C GLU A 343 -4.73 12.15 8.10
N GLN A 344 -4.85 10.84 7.85
CA GLN A 344 -3.93 10.06 7.02
C GLN A 344 -3.85 10.56 5.56
N VAL A 345 -4.94 11.13 5.04
CA VAL A 345 -5.03 11.71 3.69
C VAL A 345 -5.13 13.24 3.70
N GLU A 346 -5.42 13.84 4.86
CA GLU A 346 -5.62 15.29 5.01
C GLU A 346 -4.40 16.08 4.52
N THR A 347 -3.18 15.63 4.86
CA THR A 347 -1.95 16.29 4.38
C THR A 347 -1.88 16.30 2.85
N ALA A 348 -2.32 15.21 2.20
CA ALA A 348 -2.37 15.12 0.75
C ALA A 348 -3.48 16.01 0.14
N VAL A 349 -4.66 16.06 0.77
CA VAL A 349 -5.77 16.96 0.38
C VAL A 349 -5.34 18.42 0.52
N ARG A 350 -4.76 18.78 1.67
CA ARG A 350 -4.30 20.13 2.00
C ARG A 350 -3.19 20.61 1.07
N ALA A 351 -2.30 19.70 0.65
CA ALA A 351 -1.26 20.01 -0.33
C ALA A 351 -1.83 20.37 -1.72
N ARG A 352 -3.01 19.87 -2.07
CA ARG A 352 -3.68 20.15 -3.37
C ARG A 352 -4.71 21.27 -3.27
N ASN A 353 -5.46 21.31 -2.19
CA ASN A 353 -6.51 22.28 -1.94
C ASN A 353 -6.69 22.50 -0.43
N ALA A 354 -5.91 23.44 0.12
CA ALA A 354 -5.97 23.81 1.53
C ALA A 354 -7.34 24.35 1.95
N GLY A 355 -8.08 25.01 1.05
CA GLY A 355 -9.42 25.50 1.31
C GLY A 355 -10.42 24.36 1.53
N LEU A 356 -10.35 23.31 0.71
CA LEU A 356 -11.17 22.11 0.87
C LEU A 356 -10.79 21.31 2.12
N ALA A 357 -9.49 21.22 2.44
CA ALA A 357 -9.05 20.56 3.68
C ALA A 357 -9.62 21.26 4.92
N SER A 358 -9.57 22.60 4.97
CA SER A 358 -10.18 23.38 6.05
C SER A 358 -11.72 23.29 6.05
N GLU A 359 -12.37 23.27 4.88
CA GLU A 359 -13.83 23.02 4.78
C GLU A 359 -14.20 21.67 5.41
N LEU A 360 -13.38 20.64 5.17
CA LEU A 360 -13.58 19.30 5.73
C LEU A 360 -13.31 19.26 7.23
N GLU A 361 -12.23 19.87 7.73
CA GLU A 361 -11.96 20.00 9.17
C GLU A 361 -13.12 20.66 9.92
N ASP A 362 -13.61 21.79 9.40
CA ASP A 362 -14.74 22.51 9.98
C ASP A 362 -15.99 21.64 10.01
N ALA A 363 -16.24 20.86 8.96
CA ALA A 363 -17.38 19.97 8.87
C ALA A 363 -17.25 18.76 9.81
N PHE A 364 -16.06 18.19 10.00
CA PHE A 364 -15.81 17.13 11.00
C PHE A 364 -15.97 17.66 12.43
N ALA A 365 -15.47 18.86 12.73
CA ALA A 365 -15.66 19.51 14.01
C ALA A 365 -17.14 19.79 14.31
N ALA A 366 -17.88 20.27 13.30
CA ALA A 366 -19.32 20.48 13.40
C ALA A 366 -20.08 19.16 13.65
N LEU A 367 -19.75 18.09 12.93
CA LEU A 367 -20.36 16.77 13.12
C LEU A 367 -20.13 16.27 14.54
N ARG A 368 -18.89 16.32 15.03
CA ARG A 368 -18.55 15.89 16.39
C ARG A 368 -19.33 16.66 17.45
N ALA A 369 -19.34 17.99 17.37
CA ALA A 369 -20.00 18.84 18.37
C ALA A 369 -21.53 18.63 18.39
N ARG A 370 -22.14 18.47 17.22
CA ARG A 370 -23.60 18.34 17.08
C ARG A 370 -24.10 16.93 17.35
N ALA A 371 -23.29 15.91 17.09
CA ALA A 371 -23.61 14.52 17.42
C ALA A 371 -23.76 14.31 18.94
N THR A 372 -22.87 14.87 19.77
CA THR A 372 -22.99 14.84 21.25
C THR A 372 -23.98 15.85 21.81
N GLY A 373 -24.24 16.96 21.10
CA GLY A 373 -25.09 18.07 21.58
C GLY A 373 -26.60 17.89 21.40
N GLY A 374 -27.09 16.75 20.90
CA GLY A 374 -28.52 16.48 20.75
C GLY A 374 -29.19 17.20 19.57
N ALA A 375 -28.44 17.52 18.51
CA ALA A 375 -28.96 18.20 17.32
C ALA A 375 -30.13 17.46 16.63
N GLY A 376 -30.99 18.23 15.95
CA GLY A 376 -32.09 17.69 15.15
C GLY A 376 -31.59 16.87 13.94
N ARG A 377 -32.39 15.91 13.45
CA ARG A 377 -32.02 15.05 12.30
C ARG A 377 -31.65 15.87 11.06
N GLU A 378 -32.44 16.90 10.72
CA GLU A 378 -32.17 17.77 9.56
C GLU A 378 -30.81 18.47 9.64
N GLU A 379 -30.37 18.87 10.84
CA GLU A 379 -29.08 19.55 11.00
C GLU A 379 -27.91 18.56 10.80
N LEU A 380 -28.03 17.35 11.33
CA LEU A 380 -27.04 16.29 11.12
C LEU A 380 -26.99 15.83 9.65
N ASP A 381 -28.13 15.72 8.99
CA ASP A 381 -28.22 15.34 7.58
C ASP A 381 -27.58 16.40 6.67
N ALA A 382 -27.71 17.69 7.01
CA ALA A 382 -27.04 18.77 6.29
C ALA A 382 -25.51 18.74 6.45
N ILE A 383 -25.01 18.47 7.66
CA ILE A 383 -23.57 18.30 7.93
C ILE A 383 -23.05 17.07 7.20
N HIS A 384 -23.81 15.98 7.22
CA HIS A 384 -23.49 14.73 6.55
C HIS A 384 -23.31 14.92 5.03
N ALA A 385 -24.29 15.56 4.37
CA ALA A 385 -24.24 15.84 2.94
C ALA A 385 -23.03 16.72 2.57
N ARG A 386 -22.71 17.73 3.41
CA ARG A 386 -21.52 18.57 3.21
C ARG A 386 -20.24 17.75 3.30
N LEU A 387 -20.09 16.90 4.32
CA LEU A 387 -18.94 16.01 4.48
C LEU A 387 -18.76 15.06 3.31
N LEU A 388 -19.81 14.33 2.90
CA LEU A 388 -19.71 13.40 1.77
C LEU A 388 -19.30 14.12 0.47
N SER A 389 -19.91 15.28 0.18
CA SER A 389 -19.56 16.07 -1.01
C SER A 389 -18.13 16.62 -0.97
N GLY A 390 -17.62 16.94 0.23
CA GLY A 390 -16.25 17.41 0.43
C GLY A 390 -15.25 16.27 0.27
N LEU A 391 -15.55 15.10 0.85
CA LEU A 391 -14.71 13.91 0.79
C LEU A 391 -14.61 13.38 -0.64
N GLU A 392 -15.70 13.40 -1.41
CA GLU A 392 -15.67 13.01 -2.83
C GLU A 392 -14.82 13.97 -3.68
N ARG A 393 -14.90 15.29 -3.42
CA ARG A 393 -14.02 16.29 -4.06
C ARG A 393 -12.55 16.08 -3.67
N ALA A 394 -12.29 15.76 -2.41
CA ALA A 394 -10.95 15.53 -1.88
C ALA A 394 -10.34 14.23 -2.44
N GLU A 395 -11.12 13.17 -2.54
CA GLU A 395 -10.73 11.90 -3.13
C GLU A 395 -10.34 12.08 -4.60
N ARG A 396 -11.13 12.82 -5.40
CA ARG A 396 -10.77 13.12 -6.80
C ARG A 396 -9.47 13.91 -6.93
N LEU A 397 -9.15 14.77 -5.96
CA LEU A 397 -7.91 15.56 -5.95
C LEU A 397 -6.67 14.74 -5.55
N VAL A 398 -6.85 13.72 -4.71
CA VAL A 398 -5.76 12.87 -4.21
C VAL A 398 -5.57 11.62 -5.09
N ALA A 399 -6.63 11.09 -5.70
CA ALA A 399 -6.59 9.95 -6.60
C ALA A 399 -5.74 10.19 -7.87
N ASP A 400 -5.42 11.45 -8.20
CA ASP A 400 -4.52 11.82 -9.30
C ASP A 400 -3.03 11.64 -8.96
N GLN A 401 -2.69 11.25 -7.72
CA GLN A 401 -1.36 10.78 -7.37
C GLN A 401 -1.15 9.33 -7.82
N GLY A 402 -0.52 9.15 -8.97
CA GLY A 402 -0.07 7.83 -9.42
C GLY A 402 -0.39 7.50 -10.88
N SER A 403 -0.92 8.43 -11.67
CA SER A 403 -0.94 8.19 -13.11
C SER A 403 0.51 8.00 -13.57
N ALA A 404 0.77 6.90 -14.29
CA ALA A 404 2.09 6.64 -14.88
C ALA A 404 2.57 7.84 -15.72
N ALA A 405 1.64 8.62 -16.28
CA ALA A 405 1.94 9.86 -17.00
C ALA A 405 2.54 10.96 -16.10
N ASN A 406 2.02 11.18 -14.89
CA ASN A 406 2.57 12.18 -13.97
C ASN A 406 3.97 11.79 -13.49
N LEU A 407 4.17 10.54 -13.03
CA LEU A 407 5.47 10.06 -12.59
C LEU A 407 6.52 10.10 -13.72
N PHE A 408 6.09 9.77 -14.94
CA PHE A 408 6.90 9.92 -16.14
C PHE A 408 7.29 11.39 -16.39
N MET A 409 6.32 12.31 -16.33
CA MET A 409 6.54 13.73 -16.59
C MET A 409 7.44 14.38 -15.53
N GLU A 410 7.24 14.05 -14.25
CA GLU A 410 8.06 14.52 -13.14
C GLU A 410 9.51 14.04 -13.29
N SER A 411 9.71 12.75 -13.58
CA SER A 411 11.04 12.19 -13.87
C SER A 411 11.70 12.85 -15.08
N PHE A 412 10.94 13.04 -16.17
CA PHE A 412 11.42 13.68 -17.40
C PHE A 412 11.87 15.12 -17.17
N VAL A 413 11.03 15.96 -16.55
CA VAL A 413 11.32 17.38 -16.30
C VAL A 413 12.49 17.54 -15.34
N LEU A 414 12.56 16.70 -14.31
CA LEU A 414 13.65 16.71 -13.33
C LEU A 414 14.98 16.44 -14.00
N LEU A 415 15.11 15.35 -14.78
CA LEU A 415 16.37 15.05 -15.47
C LEU A 415 16.71 16.15 -16.49
N LEU A 416 15.72 16.64 -17.24
CA LEU A 416 15.93 17.67 -18.25
C LEU A 416 16.46 18.97 -17.63
N ARG A 417 15.97 19.36 -16.46
CA ARG A 417 16.43 20.55 -15.73
C ARG A 417 17.88 20.40 -15.29
N GLU A 418 18.18 19.39 -14.48
CA GLU A 418 19.52 19.24 -13.88
C GLU A 418 20.58 18.93 -14.94
N GLY A 419 20.24 18.09 -15.93
CA GLY A 419 21.13 17.77 -17.04
C GLY A 419 21.41 18.95 -17.96
N PHE A 420 20.43 19.84 -18.16
CA PHE A 420 20.63 21.04 -18.97
C PHE A 420 21.59 22.01 -18.31
N GLU A 421 21.48 22.23 -17.00
CA GLU A 421 22.41 23.06 -16.22
C GLU A 421 23.85 22.53 -16.30
N ALA A 422 24.03 21.21 -16.15
CA ALA A 422 25.33 20.56 -16.30
C ALA A 422 25.92 20.76 -17.71
N ILE A 423 25.11 20.57 -18.77
CA ILE A 423 25.54 20.75 -20.16
C ILE A 423 25.96 22.20 -20.42
N LEU A 424 25.23 23.18 -19.89
CA LEU A 424 25.55 24.60 -20.10
C LEU A 424 26.86 25.00 -19.44
N ILE A 425 27.13 24.52 -18.22
CA ILE A 425 28.39 24.82 -17.54
C ILE A 425 29.56 24.21 -18.32
N VAL A 426 29.44 22.94 -18.73
CA VAL A 426 30.48 22.28 -19.52
C VAL A 426 30.64 22.98 -20.88
N ALA A 427 29.57 23.33 -21.57
CA ALA A 427 29.61 24.05 -22.84
C ALA A 427 30.24 25.44 -22.70
N ALA A 428 29.97 26.16 -21.61
CA ALA A 428 30.58 27.46 -21.32
C ALA A 428 32.10 27.31 -21.11
N LEU A 429 32.54 26.31 -20.34
CA LEU A 429 33.97 26.01 -20.15
C LEU A 429 34.64 25.60 -21.47
N MET A 430 33.99 24.77 -22.27
CA MET A 430 34.49 24.34 -23.58
C MET A 430 34.61 25.52 -24.57
N THR A 431 33.62 26.42 -24.56
CA THR A 431 33.61 27.64 -25.39
C THR A 431 34.67 28.64 -24.93
N PHE A 432 34.86 28.76 -23.62
CA PHE A 432 35.93 29.57 -23.03
C PHE A 432 37.31 29.08 -23.47
N LEU A 433 37.57 27.77 -23.38
CA LEU A 433 38.83 27.17 -23.86
C LEU A 433 39.01 27.31 -25.37
N ALA A 434 37.91 27.28 -26.14
CA ALA A 434 37.94 27.54 -27.59
C ALA A 434 38.43 28.96 -27.89
N LYS A 435 37.86 29.97 -27.21
CA LYS A 435 38.20 31.38 -27.40
C LYS A 435 39.60 31.72 -26.88
N ALA A 436 40.07 30.99 -25.88
CA ALA A 436 41.41 31.15 -25.32
C ALA A 436 42.53 30.44 -26.13
N GLY A 437 42.20 29.77 -27.25
CA GLY A 437 43.17 29.03 -28.07
C GLY A 437 43.69 27.73 -27.42
N ALA A 438 43.23 27.38 -26.22
CA ALA A 438 43.69 26.23 -25.43
C ALA A 438 42.82 24.97 -25.67
N VAL A 439 42.57 24.64 -26.94
CA VAL A 439 41.65 23.54 -27.33
C VAL A 439 42.11 22.18 -26.77
N GLU A 440 43.42 21.97 -26.62
CA GLU A 440 43.97 20.72 -26.07
C GLU A 440 43.54 20.45 -24.61
N ARG A 441 43.25 21.51 -23.84
CA ARG A 441 42.84 21.38 -22.44
C ARG A 441 41.38 20.93 -22.26
N ARG A 442 40.57 20.89 -23.32
CA ARG A 442 39.18 20.37 -23.28
C ARG A 442 39.08 18.95 -22.74
N ARG A 443 40.13 18.13 -22.96
CA ARG A 443 40.21 16.77 -22.41
C ARG A 443 40.20 16.75 -20.87
N HIS A 444 40.75 17.75 -20.22
CA HIS A 444 40.77 17.85 -18.75
C HIS A 444 39.38 18.17 -18.20
N VAL A 445 38.64 19.09 -18.86
CA VAL A 445 37.24 19.39 -18.53
C VAL A 445 36.36 18.15 -18.69
N ALA A 446 36.52 17.41 -19.79
CA ALA A 446 35.77 16.18 -20.04
C ALA A 446 36.09 15.09 -18.99
N ARG A 447 37.37 14.91 -18.61
CA ARG A 447 37.76 13.98 -17.53
C ARG A 447 37.12 14.35 -16.20
N GLY A 448 37.12 15.64 -15.85
CA GLY A 448 36.47 16.15 -14.64
C GLY A 448 34.96 15.88 -14.62
N ALA A 449 34.27 16.16 -15.74
CA ALA A 449 32.85 15.91 -15.88
C ALA A 449 32.48 14.42 -15.76
N TRP A 450 33.22 13.53 -16.43
CA TRP A 450 32.98 12.08 -16.32
C TRP A 450 33.29 11.52 -14.93
N ALA A 451 34.36 12.01 -14.29
CA ALA A 451 34.68 11.65 -12.91
C ALA A 451 33.56 12.06 -11.94
N ALA A 452 32.90 13.21 -12.18
CA ALA A 452 31.77 13.67 -11.39
C ALA A 452 30.55 12.77 -11.54
N VAL A 453 30.19 12.36 -12.78
CA VAL A 453 29.10 11.41 -13.01
C VAL A 453 29.34 10.10 -12.26
N ALA A 454 30.57 9.56 -12.33
CA ALA A 454 30.94 8.35 -11.59
C ALA A 454 30.82 8.55 -10.07
N ALA A 455 31.31 9.68 -9.55
CA ALA A 455 31.21 10.02 -8.13
C ALA A 455 29.75 10.15 -7.67
N SER A 456 28.86 10.72 -8.48
CA SER A 456 27.43 10.80 -8.19
C SER A 456 26.82 9.40 -8.08
N VAL A 457 27.09 8.48 -9.01
CA VAL A 457 26.61 7.09 -8.92
C VAL A 457 27.09 6.40 -7.64
N VAL A 458 28.37 6.58 -7.27
CA VAL A 458 28.90 6.07 -6.00
C VAL A 458 28.15 6.66 -4.80
N THR A 459 27.88 7.97 -4.83
CA THR A 459 27.09 8.64 -3.77
C THR A 459 25.67 8.07 -3.66
N ALA A 460 25.01 7.77 -4.78
CA ALA A 460 23.69 7.12 -4.75
C ALA A 460 23.72 5.75 -4.05
N VAL A 461 24.72 4.92 -4.37
CA VAL A 461 24.90 3.61 -3.73
C VAL A 461 25.22 3.75 -2.24
N VAL A 462 26.11 4.67 -1.88
CA VAL A 462 26.46 4.93 -0.47
C VAL A 462 25.24 5.40 0.32
N ILE A 463 24.43 6.30 -0.24
CA ILE A 463 23.19 6.77 0.39
C ILE A 463 22.23 5.59 0.61
N GLU A 464 22.07 4.70 -0.38
CA GLU A 464 21.21 3.52 -0.26
C GLU A 464 21.68 2.55 0.83
N VAL A 465 22.98 2.24 0.85
CA VAL A 465 23.58 1.36 1.86
C VAL A 465 23.48 1.96 3.26
N LEU A 466 23.76 3.27 3.40
CA LEU A 466 23.68 3.97 4.68
C LEU A 466 22.27 3.90 5.27
N PHE A 467 21.24 4.09 4.44
CA PHE A 467 19.84 4.01 4.89
C PHE A 467 19.38 2.59 5.23
N GLN A 468 19.97 1.54 4.64
CA GLN A 468 19.65 0.16 5.02
C GLN A 468 20.26 -0.23 6.39
N ILE A 469 21.36 0.40 6.79
CA ILE A 469 22.10 0.04 8.01
C ILE A 469 21.57 0.78 9.25
N THR A 470 20.88 1.91 9.11
CA THR A 470 20.39 2.71 10.25
C THR A 470 18.87 2.96 10.21
N PRO A 471 18.04 1.94 10.51
CA PRO A 471 16.61 2.13 10.72
C PRO A 471 16.37 3.02 11.95
N GLY A 472 15.61 4.11 11.79
CA GLY A 472 15.20 5.00 12.90
C GLY A 472 15.93 6.36 12.97
N GLN A 473 16.88 6.66 12.09
CA GLN A 473 17.47 8.01 11.96
C GLN A 473 17.12 8.73 10.64
N ARG A 474 16.07 8.27 9.97
CA ARG A 474 15.68 8.78 8.64
C ARG A 474 15.39 10.28 8.67
N GLU A 475 14.56 10.71 9.61
CA GLU A 475 14.16 12.12 9.79
C GLU A 475 15.38 13.00 10.14
N THR A 476 16.30 12.51 10.98
CA THR A 476 17.55 13.20 11.31
C THR A 476 18.45 13.39 10.08
N LEU A 477 18.67 12.32 9.32
CA LEU A 477 19.53 12.37 8.13
C LEU A 477 18.90 13.25 7.04
N GLU A 478 17.59 13.18 6.87
CA GLU A 478 16.84 14.01 5.93
C GLU A 478 16.91 15.49 6.33
N GLY A 479 16.64 15.82 7.61
CA GLY A 479 16.75 17.19 8.11
C GLY A 479 18.17 17.77 7.99
N VAL A 480 19.21 17.01 8.39
CA VAL A 480 20.62 17.45 8.26
C VAL A 480 21.01 17.67 6.80
N THR A 481 20.61 16.77 5.91
CA THR A 481 20.94 16.91 4.48
C THR A 481 20.22 18.09 3.83
N MET A 482 18.96 18.38 4.21
CA MET A 482 18.25 19.58 3.75
C MET A 482 18.88 20.88 4.25
N LEU A 483 19.39 20.93 5.48
CA LEU A 483 20.11 22.11 6.00
C LEU A 483 21.47 22.31 5.32
N LEU A 484 22.19 21.21 5.04
CA LEU A 484 23.43 21.29 4.27
C LEU A 484 23.16 21.75 2.83
N ALA A 485 22.12 21.21 2.19
CA ALA A 485 21.67 21.65 0.86
C ALA A 485 21.25 23.13 0.87
N THR A 486 20.56 23.59 1.91
CA THR A 486 20.20 25.01 2.09
C THR A 486 21.43 25.92 2.05
N ALA A 487 22.47 25.59 2.83
CA ALA A 487 23.70 26.38 2.88
C ALA A 487 24.42 26.41 1.52
N VAL A 488 24.50 25.26 0.84
CA VAL A 488 25.13 25.13 -0.48
C VAL A 488 24.33 25.89 -1.55
N LEU A 489 23.02 25.69 -1.62
CA LEU A 489 22.14 26.32 -2.60
C LEU A 489 22.11 27.85 -2.43
N PHE A 490 22.08 28.33 -1.18
CA PHE A 490 22.18 29.75 -0.89
C PHE A 490 23.53 30.34 -1.35
N TYR A 491 24.64 29.66 -1.04
CA TYR A 491 25.97 30.08 -1.49
C TYR A 491 26.08 30.13 -3.02
N VAL A 492 25.59 29.10 -3.71
CA VAL A 492 25.67 29.01 -5.17
C VAL A 492 24.74 30.03 -5.84
N SER A 493 23.52 30.20 -5.32
CA SER A 493 22.60 31.24 -5.80
C SER A 493 23.22 32.64 -5.67
N TYR A 494 23.79 32.96 -4.51
CA TYR A 494 24.50 34.23 -4.31
C TYR A 494 25.68 34.38 -5.29
N TRP A 495 26.46 33.32 -5.48
CA TRP A 495 27.59 33.31 -6.41
C TRP A 495 27.14 33.62 -7.85
N LEU A 496 26.07 32.98 -8.33
CA LEU A 496 25.51 33.22 -9.66
C LEU A 496 25.01 34.66 -9.81
N VAL A 497 24.26 35.18 -8.83
CA VAL A 497 23.73 36.56 -8.85
C VAL A 497 24.86 37.58 -8.87
N SER A 498 25.93 37.36 -8.10
CA SER A 498 27.09 38.25 -8.05
C SER A 498 27.82 38.40 -9.39
N LYS A 499 27.60 37.48 -10.34
CA LYS A 499 28.27 37.41 -11.64
C LYS A 499 27.40 37.82 -12.84
N ILE A 500 26.15 38.26 -12.61
CA ILE A 500 25.19 38.66 -13.66
C ILE A 500 25.69 39.86 -14.52
N GLU A 501 26.65 40.65 -14.04
CA GLU A 501 27.25 41.73 -14.82
C GLU A 501 28.31 41.23 -15.82
N ALA A 502 27.98 41.30 -17.11
CA ALA A 502 28.86 40.92 -18.22
C ALA A 502 30.27 41.55 -18.16
N ALA A 503 30.42 42.74 -17.59
CA ALA A 503 31.72 43.40 -17.40
C ALA A 503 32.60 42.74 -16.32
N LYS A 504 32.00 42.35 -15.19
CA LYS A 504 32.69 41.60 -14.11
C LYS A 504 32.98 40.17 -14.52
N TRP A 505 32.09 39.57 -15.32
CA TRP A 505 32.36 38.28 -15.97
C TRP A 505 33.58 38.36 -16.87
N ASN A 506 33.64 39.31 -17.82
CA ASN A 506 34.79 39.46 -18.71
C ASN A 506 36.10 39.75 -17.95
N ALA A 507 36.06 40.55 -16.88
CA ALA A 507 37.23 40.84 -16.04
C ALA A 507 37.71 39.61 -15.23
N TYR A 508 36.77 38.87 -14.63
CA TYR A 508 37.06 37.62 -13.91
C TYR A 508 37.59 36.53 -14.84
N VAL A 509 36.97 36.40 -16.02
CA VAL A 509 37.37 35.49 -17.07
C VAL A 509 38.79 35.83 -17.52
N LYS A 510 39.13 37.11 -17.72
CA LYS A 510 40.47 37.56 -18.11
C LYS A 510 41.53 37.29 -17.02
N SER A 511 41.26 37.60 -15.74
CA SER A 511 42.21 37.36 -14.65
C SER A 511 42.46 35.87 -14.40
N ARG A 512 41.40 35.04 -14.46
CA ARG A 512 41.53 33.59 -14.37
C ARG A 512 42.17 32.98 -15.62
N MET A 513 42.06 33.63 -16.78
CA MET A 513 42.79 33.25 -17.99
C MET A 513 44.29 33.41 -17.77
N GLU A 514 44.72 34.53 -17.19
CA GLU A 514 46.13 34.81 -16.86
C GLU A 514 46.66 33.86 -15.77
N ASP A 515 45.87 33.55 -14.73
CA ASP A 515 46.23 32.59 -13.66
C ASP A 515 46.29 31.12 -14.16
N ALA A 516 45.35 30.70 -15.01
CA ALA A 516 45.27 29.31 -15.48
C ALA A 516 46.27 29.00 -16.61
N LEU A 517 46.71 30.03 -17.34
CA LEU A 517 47.79 29.92 -18.33
C LEU A 517 49.17 29.87 -17.67
N SER A 518 49.37 30.55 -16.54
CA SER A 518 50.65 30.61 -15.82
C SER A 518 50.92 29.43 -14.88
N ALA A 519 49.89 28.80 -14.29
CA ALA A 519 50.05 27.78 -13.24
C ALA A 519 50.03 26.29 -13.70
N GLY A 520 50.07 25.96 -15.00
CA GLY A 520 50.07 24.56 -15.45
C GLY A 520 48.79 23.74 -15.10
N SER A 521 47.66 24.40 -14.86
CA SER A 521 46.54 23.86 -14.06
C SER A 521 45.48 23.05 -14.81
N GLY A 522 45.88 22.03 -15.58
CA GLY A 522 44.92 21.05 -16.14
C GLY A 522 44.00 20.43 -15.08
N LEU A 523 44.51 20.25 -13.85
CA LEU A 523 43.77 19.80 -12.68
C LEU A 523 42.69 20.81 -12.24
N ALA A 524 42.98 22.12 -12.20
CA ALA A 524 42.01 23.12 -11.75
C ALA A 524 40.80 23.20 -12.68
N LEU A 525 41.02 23.09 -14.00
CA LEU A 525 39.95 23.03 -14.99
C LEU A 525 39.11 21.76 -14.84
N ALA A 526 39.75 20.62 -14.56
CA ALA A 526 39.05 19.37 -14.26
C ALA A 526 38.23 19.48 -12.97
N SER A 527 38.76 20.08 -11.91
CA SER A 527 38.07 20.27 -10.63
C SER A 527 36.84 21.18 -10.75
N VAL A 528 36.92 22.26 -11.53
CA VAL A 528 35.76 23.15 -11.76
C VAL A 528 34.65 22.40 -12.49
N ALA A 529 34.99 21.64 -13.53
CA ALA A 529 34.03 20.82 -14.27
C ALA A 529 33.46 19.70 -13.39
N PHE A 530 34.29 19.06 -12.58
CA PHE A 530 33.90 18.03 -11.63
C PHE A 530 32.89 18.56 -10.62
N LEU A 531 33.23 19.64 -9.90
CA LEU A 531 32.37 20.19 -8.85
C LEU A 531 31.02 20.65 -9.41
N ALA A 532 31.02 21.26 -10.59
CA ALA A 532 29.79 21.67 -11.25
C ALA A 532 28.90 20.47 -11.59
N VAL A 533 29.41 19.46 -12.29
CA VAL A 533 28.62 18.30 -12.71
C VAL A 533 28.22 17.42 -11.52
N TYR A 534 29.09 17.29 -10.51
CA TYR A 534 28.83 16.47 -9.33
C TYR A 534 27.69 17.05 -8.50
N ARG A 535 27.61 18.39 -8.41
CA ARG A 535 26.50 19.08 -7.75
C ARG A 535 25.15 18.74 -8.40
N GLU A 536 25.04 18.92 -9.71
CA GLU A 536 23.79 18.61 -10.43
C GLU A 536 23.44 17.11 -10.33
N GLY A 537 24.46 16.24 -10.36
CA GLY A 537 24.29 14.81 -10.14
C GLY A 537 23.81 14.46 -8.72
N PHE A 538 24.30 15.15 -7.69
CA PHE A 538 23.88 14.96 -6.30
C PHE A 538 22.42 15.38 -6.09
N GLU A 539 22.04 16.56 -6.60
CA GLU A 539 20.65 17.05 -6.57
C GLU A 539 19.71 16.06 -7.28
N THR A 540 20.10 15.58 -8.48
CA THR A 540 19.34 14.56 -9.23
C THR A 540 19.08 13.31 -8.41
N ILE A 541 20.09 12.77 -7.71
CA ILE A 541 19.97 11.54 -6.90
C ILE A 541 18.95 11.71 -5.77
N LEU A 542 18.99 12.83 -5.06
CA LEU A 542 18.08 13.09 -3.94
C LEU A 542 16.63 13.20 -4.43
N PHE A 543 16.39 13.93 -5.51
CA PHE A 543 15.04 14.06 -6.06
C PHE A 543 14.51 12.76 -6.66
N TYR A 544 15.35 11.98 -7.35
CA TYR A 544 14.96 10.66 -7.86
C TYR A 544 14.65 9.67 -6.75
N LYS A 545 15.37 9.72 -5.62
CA LYS A 545 15.07 8.88 -4.46
C LYS A 545 13.70 9.23 -3.87
N ALA A 546 13.37 10.52 -3.75
CA ALA A 546 12.04 10.96 -3.33
C ALA A 546 10.96 10.47 -4.30
N LEU A 547 11.17 10.66 -5.61
CA LEU A 547 10.23 10.26 -6.66
C LEU A 547 9.99 8.74 -6.71
N LEU A 548 11.05 7.93 -6.55
CA LEU A 548 10.95 6.47 -6.50
C LEU A 548 10.26 5.99 -5.22
N THR A 549 10.44 6.70 -4.09
CA THR A 549 9.70 6.42 -2.86
C THR A 549 8.20 6.67 -3.05
N SER A 550 7.84 7.73 -3.78
CA SER A 550 6.44 8.04 -4.15
C SER A 550 5.83 7.05 -5.15
N ALA A 551 6.64 6.33 -5.92
CA ALA A 551 6.18 5.40 -6.96
C ALA A 551 5.75 4.00 -6.44
N GLY A 552 6.12 3.64 -5.20
CA GLY A 552 5.79 2.36 -4.54
C GLY A 552 6.45 1.12 -5.17
N PRO A 553 6.58 0.00 -4.42
CA PRO A 553 7.16 -1.24 -4.93
C PRO A 553 6.19 -1.99 -5.87
N GLY A 554 6.19 -1.62 -7.15
CA GLY A 554 5.54 -2.39 -8.21
C GLY A 554 6.44 -3.52 -8.70
N VAL A 555 6.10 -4.77 -8.37
CA VAL A 555 6.81 -5.98 -8.81
C VAL A 555 6.80 -6.06 -10.35
N GLY A 556 7.98 -5.91 -10.95
CA GLY A 556 8.19 -6.00 -12.39
C GLY A 556 8.11 -7.44 -12.89
N GLY A 557 6.94 -7.83 -13.42
CA GLY A 557 6.79 -8.97 -14.30
C GLY A 557 6.79 -8.53 -15.76
N ALA A 558 7.51 -9.25 -16.63
CA ALA A 558 7.54 -9.03 -18.07
C ALA A 558 6.17 -9.33 -18.70
N GLY A 559 5.29 -8.32 -18.71
CA GLY A 559 3.93 -8.45 -19.25
C GLY A 559 3.06 -7.21 -19.01
N GLY A 560 3.37 -6.10 -19.69
CA GLY A 560 2.37 -5.10 -20.12
C GLY A 560 1.40 -4.51 -19.10
N GLY A 561 1.89 -3.99 -17.95
CA GLY A 561 1.11 -3.14 -17.04
C GLY A 561 2.06 -2.31 -16.17
N GLY A 562 2.33 -1.07 -16.58
CA GLY A 562 3.43 -0.25 -16.07
C GLY A 562 3.27 0.15 -14.59
N GLY A 563 4.06 -0.47 -13.71
CA GLY A 563 4.22 0.00 -12.32
C GLY A 563 4.87 1.38 -12.26
N GLY A 564 4.68 2.13 -11.17
CA GLY A 564 5.21 3.49 -11.01
C GLY A 564 6.72 3.61 -11.27
N ALA A 565 7.52 2.60 -10.91
CA ALA A 565 8.94 2.55 -11.23
C ALA A 565 9.24 2.54 -12.74
N THR A 566 8.40 1.87 -13.55
CA THR A 566 8.57 1.83 -15.02
C THR A 566 8.31 3.19 -15.66
N ALA A 567 7.35 3.96 -15.11
CA ALA A 567 7.09 5.33 -15.55
C ALA A 567 8.28 6.26 -15.25
N VAL A 568 8.85 6.16 -14.05
CA VAL A 568 10.05 6.92 -13.66
C VAL A 568 11.25 6.53 -14.55
N VAL A 569 11.49 5.24 -14.78
CA VAL A 569 12.57 4.82 -15.70
C VAL A 569 12.32 5.31 -17.13
N GLY A 570 11.06 5.30 -17.59
CA GLY A 570 10.68 5.85 -18.88
C GLY A 570 10.98 7.34 -18.99
N GLY A 571 10.62 8.13 -17.96
CA GLY A 571 10.88 9.57 -17.91
C GLY A 571 12.38 9.89 -17.93
N LEU A 572 13.17 9.12 -17.16
CA LEU A 572 14.63 9.19 -17.14
C LEU A 572 15.24 8.93 -18.53
N LEU A 573 14.83 7.85 -19.21
CA LEU A 573 15.37 7.50 -20.52
C LEU A 573 15.03 8.54 -21.59
N VAL A 574 13.78 9.03 -21.62
CA VAL A 574 13.34 10.06 -22.57
C VAL A 574 14.01 11.39 -22.26
N GLY A 575 14.17 11.75 -20.98
CA GLY A 575 14.89 12.95 -20.56
C GLY A 575 16.36 12.89 -20.99
N ALA A 576 17.02 11.73 -20.85
CA ALA A 576 18.40 11.55 -21.29
C ALA A 576 18.53 11.70 -22.81
N ALA A 577 17.61 11.13 -23.59
CA ALA A 577 17.57 11.32 -25.04
C ALA A 577 17.36 12.79 -25.42
N ALA A 578 16.46 13.51 -24.73
CA ALA A 578 16.24 14.93 -24.94
C ALA A 578 17.49 15.78 -24.64
N LEU A 579 18.22 15.47 -23.57
CA LEU A 579 19.49 16.14 -23.24
C LEU A 579 20.56 15.93 -24.30
N VAL A 580 20.65 14.72 -24.87
CA VAL A 580 21.57 14.45 -26.01
C VAL A 580 21.21 15.34 -27.20
N LEU A 581 19.92 15.45 -27.55
CA LEU A 581 19.47 16.34 -28.63
C LEU A 581 19.81 17.81 -28.34
N VAL A 582 19.63 18.26 -27.10
CA VAL A 582 19.97 19.62 -26.69
C VAL A 582 21.48 19.88 -26.80
N TYR A 583 22.32 18.95 -26.33
CA TYR A 583 23.77 19.02 -26.48
C TYR A 583 24.20 19.12 -27.95
N LEU A 584 23.62 18.28 -28.81
CA LEU A 584 23.87 18.31 -30.25
C LEU A 584 23.43 19.64 -30.87
N GLY A 585 22.28 20.18 -30.45
CA GLY A 585 21.76 21.46 -30.88
C GLY A 585 22.69 22.63 -30.53
N ILE A 586 23.18 22.68 -29.28
CA ILE A 586 24.15 23.69 -28.82
C ILE A 586 25.44 23.59 -29.64
N ASN A 587 25.96 22.38 -29.86
CA ASN A 587 27.22 22.15 -30.56
C ASN A 587 27.11 22.43 -32.07
N ARG A 588 25.95 22.20 -32.69
CA ARG A 588 25.73 22.34 -34.13
C ARG A 588 25.31 23.75 -34.56
N PHE A 589 24.44 24.41 -33.78
CA PHE A 589 23.81 25.67 -34.16
C PHE A 589 24.35 26.89 -33.41
N GLY A 590 25.25 26.70 -32.43
CA GLY A 590 25.85 27.81 -31.68
C GLY A 590 24.81 28.71 -31.03
N LEU A 591 23.72 28.13 -30.52
CA LEU A 591 22.58 28.83 -29.93
C LEU A 591 23.05 29.86 -28.90
N LYS A 592 22.88 31.15 -29.22
CA LYS A 592 23.22 32.27 -28.34
C LYS A 592 22.17 32.39 -27.25
N LEU A 593 22.33 31.62 -26.18
CA LEU A 593 21.44 31.69 -25.03
C LEU A 593 21.55 33.07 -24.34
N PRO A 594 20.42 33.73 -24.01
CA PRO A 594 20.44 34.97 -23.27
C PRO A 594 20.87 34.69 -21.82
N LEU A 595 22.18 34.80 -21.56
CA LEU A 595 22.80 34.43 -20.27
C LEU A 595 22.23 35.19 -19.07
N LYS A 596 21.82 36.45 -19.24
CA LYS A 596 21.30 37.30 -18.14
C LYS A 596 19.97 36.79 -17.55
N PRO A 597 18.88 36.62 -18.33
CA PRO A 597 17.64 36.06 -17.80
C PRO A 597 17.83 34.62 -17.34
N PHE A 598 18.68 33.83 -18.02
CA PHE A 598 18.99 32.47 -17.59
C PHE A 598 19.58 32.43 -16.16
N PHE A 599 20.68 33.15 -15.91
CA PHE A 599 21.28 33.19 -14.58
C PHE A 599 20.36 33.83 -13.53
N ALA A 600 19.53 34.81 -13.90
CA ALA A 600 18.57 35.40 -12.98
C ALA A 600 17.47 34.39 -12.57
N ILE A 601 16.91 33.66 -13.54
CA ILE A 601 15.85 32.67 -13.31
C ILE A 601 16.39 31.47 -12.51
N THR A 602 17.53 30.91 -12.91
CA THR A 602 18.13 29.76 -12.20
C THR A 602 18.54 30.15 -10.79
N SER A 603 19.14 31.33 -10.59
CA SER A 603 19.49 31.78 -9.22
C SER A 603 18.27 32.01 -8.34
N ALA A 604 17.19 32.58 -8.90
CA ALA A 604 15.93 32.78 -8.17
C ALA A 604 15.30 31.44 -7.78
N MET A 605 15.35 30.45 -8.67
CA MET A 605 14.86 29.09 -8.41
C MET A 605 15.70 28.38 -7.34
N LEU A 606 17.04 28.46 -7.41
CA LEU A 606 17.94 27.88 -6.41
C LEU A 606 17.75 28.54 -5.03
N TYR A 607 17.57 29.86 -5.00
CA TYR A 607 17.26 30.57 -3.75
C TYR A 607 15.91 30.14 -3.18
N TYR A 608 14.88 30.00 -4.03
CA TYR A 608 13.58 29.48 -3.63
C TYR A 608 13.71 28.08 -3.02
N MET A 609 14.46 27.18 -3.64
CA MET A 609 14.68 25.83 -3.09
C MET A 609 15.44 25.86 -1.76
N ALA A 610 16.48 26.68 -1.64
CA ALA A 610 17.19 26.88 -0.38
C ALA A 610 16.23 27.38 0.72
N PHE A 611 15.35 28.33 0.41
CA PHE A 611 14.37 28.86 1.35
C PHE A 611 13.37 27.79 1.82
N VAL A 612 12.88 26.95 0.90
CA VAL A 612 11.97 25.84 1.22
C VAL A 612 12.67 24.77 2.06
N PHE A 613 13.88 24.36 1.68
CA PHE A 613 14.67 23.34 2.38
C PHE A 613 15.09 23.78 3.78
N ALA A 614 15.33 25.08 3.99
CA ALA A 614 15.66 25.62 5.30
C ALA A 614 14.56 25.32 6.33
N GLY A 615 13.31 25.55 5.94
CA GLY A 615 12.17 25.33 6.82
C GLY A 615 11.81 23.86 6.99
N LYS A 616 11.83 23.06 5.90
CA LYS A 616 11.63 21.61 5.97
C LYS A 616 12.69 20.91 6.81
N GLY A 617 13.97 21.24 6.60
CA GLY A 617 15.06 20.63 7.35
C GLY A 617 14.99 20.89 8.86
N ILE A 618 14.50 22.06 9.29
CA ILE A 618 14.23 22.32 10.72
C ILE A 618 13.01 21.53 11.21
N ALA A 619 11.95 21.42 10.41
CA ALA A 619 10.77 20.65 10.76
C ALA A 619 11.10 19.16 10.95
N ASP A 620 11.87 18.55 10.05
CA ASP A 620 12.28 17.15 10.14
C ASP A 620 13.17 16.89 11.38
N LEU A 621 14.02 17.87 11.75
CA LEU A 621 14.80 17.79 13.00
C LEU A 621 13.96 17.99 14.27
N GLN A 622 12.82 18.68 14.17
CA GLN A 622 11.85 18.81 15.25
C GLN A 622 11.07 17.51 15.44
N GLU A 623 10.69 16.85 14.34
CA GLU A 623 10.05 15.52 14.34
C GLU A 623 10.99 14.44 14.91
N ALA A 624 12.28 14.49 14.55
CA ALA A 624 13.32 13.65 15.13
C ALA A 624 13.66 13.95 16.60
N GLY A 625 13.04 14.96 17.21
CA GLY A 625 13.25 15.36 18.61
C GLY A 625 14.61 16.01 18.91
N LEU A 626 15.39 16.39 17.89
CA LEU A 626 16.72 16.99 18.03
C LEU A 626 16.66 18.51 18.23
N VAL A 627 15.66 19.17 17.63
CA VAL A 627 15.44 20.61 17.76
C VAL A 627 14.20 20.86 18.60
N LYS A 628 14.32 21.69 19.63
CA LYS A 628 13.16 22.08 20.46
C LYS A 628 12.13 22.84 19.62
N THR A 629 10.86 22.55 19.85
CA THR A 629 9.75 23.18 19.13
C THR A 629 9.18 24.33 19.96
N THR A 630 9.21 25.54 19.41
CA THR A 630 8.53 26.71 20.00
C THR A 630 7.52 27.24 19.00
N VAL A 631 6.25 26.97 19.26
CA VAL A 631 5.15 27.31 18.33
C VAL A 631 4.88 28.81 18.37
N VAL A 632 4.67 29.41 17.20
CA VAL A 632 4.30 30.81 17.04
C VAL A 632 2.85 30.87 16.55
N GLU A 633 1.92 31.21 17.45
CA GLU A 633 0.46 31.10 17.22
C GLU A 633 -0.05 31.93 16.03
N TRP A 634 0.60 33.05 15.70
CA TRP A 634 0.18 33.92 14.59
C TRP A 634 0.79 33.53 13.23
N ALA A 635 1.76 32.61 13.19
CA ALA A 635 2.50 32.31 11.97
C ALA A 635 1.74 31.30 11.07
N PRO A 636 1.62 31.55 9.76
CA PRO A 636 0.92 30.64 8.85
C PRO A 636 1.75 29.38 8.56
N ARG A 637 1.10 28.22 8.45
CA ARG A 637 1.73 26.98 7.96
C ARG A 637 1.57 26.90 6.44
N ILE A 638 2.66 27.07 5.70
CA ILE A 638 2.68 27.01 4.23
C ILE A 638 3.79 26.01 3.79
N PRO A 639 3.51 24.70 3.77
CA PRO A 639 4.53 23.67 3.50
C PRO A 639 5.19 23.76 2.12
N VAL A 640 4.48 24.29 1.12
CA VAL A 640 5.01 24.53 -0.24
C VAL A 640 6.17 25.52 -0.20
N LEU A 641 6.09 26.52 0.67
CA LEU A 641 7.15 27.50 0.90
C LEU A 641 8.12 27.06 2.00
N GLY A 642 7.94 25.86 2.56
CA GLY A 642 8.67 25.38 3.73
C GLY A 642 8.38 26.19 5.00
N ILE A 643 7.29 26.96 5.07
CA ILE A 643 7.00 27.80 6.23
C ILE A 643 6.22 26.96 7.25
N TYR A 644 6.81 26.75 8.43
CA TYR A 644 6.19 26.05 9.56
C TYR A 644 5.98 27.03 10.72
N PRO A 645 4.95 26.87 11.55
CA PRO A 645 4.64 27.82 12.64
C PRO A 645 5.57 27.63 13.84
N THR A 646 6.88 27.53 13.62
CA THR A 646 7.89 27.32 14.66
C THR A 646 8.95 28.43 14.62
N LEU A 647 9.34 28.94 15.79
CA LEU A 647 10.31 30.04 15.89
C LEU A 647 11.64 29.69 15.20
N GLN A 648 12.07 28.44 15.32
CA GLN A 648 13.33 27.93 14.77
C GLN A 648 13.32 27.97 13.24
N SER A 649 12.27 27.43 12.59
CA SER A 649 12.17 27.41 11.13
C SER A 649 12.03 28.82 10.55
N LEU A 650 11.16 29.64 11.17
CA LEU A 650 10.93 31.03 10.77
C LEU A 650 12.18 31.89 10.95
N SER A 651 12.95 31.68 12.02
CA SER A 651 14.18 32.44 12.26
C SER A 651 15.25 32.17 11.20
N LEU A 652 15.40 30.90 10.77
CA LEU A 652 16.34 30.52 9.72
C LEU A 652 15.90 31.07 8.36
N GLN A 653 14.62 30.97 8.03
CA GLN A 653 14.07 31.54 6.80
C GLN A 653 14.16 33.08 6.78
N ALA A 654 13.90 33.74 7.92
CA ALA A 654 14.07 35.19 8.06
C ALA A 654 15.54 35.59 7.88
N LEU A 655 16.48 34.82 8.41
CA LEU A 655 17.91 35.04 8.19
C LEU A 655 18.26 34.98 6.69
N LEU A 656 17.76 33.98 5.96
CA LEU A 656 17.98 33.88 4.50
C LEU A 656 17.43 35.09 3.74
N VAL A 657 16.26 35.61 4.13
CA VAL A 657 15.65 36.81 3.53
C VAL A 657 16.50 38.04 3.81
N VAL A 658 16.96 38.22 5.06
CA VAL A 658 17.86 39.33 5.42
C VAL A 658 19.14 39.26 4.61
N LEU A 659 19.75 38.09 4.49
CA LEU A 659 20.98 37.91 3.70
C LEU A 659 20.75 38.22 2.22
N LEU A 660 19.60 37.86 1.64
CA LEU A 660 19.23 38.23 0.28
C LEU A 660 19.09 39.74 0.12
N LEU A 661 18.38 40.41 1.03
CA LEU A 661 18.19 41.86 0.99
C LEU A 661 19.53 42.60 1.07
N VAL A 662 20.42 42.18 1.99
CA VAL A 662 21.78 42.72 2.11
C VAL A 662 22.55 42.52 0.81
N ALA A 663 22.50 41.32 0.22
CA ALA A 663 23.16 41.03 -1.05
C ALA A 663 22.65 41.94 -2.19
N VAL A 664 21.33 42.13 -2.30
CA VAL A 664 20.72 42.99 -3.33
C VAL A 664 21.09 44.46 -3.13
N VAL A 665 21.02 44.98 -1.90
CA VAL A 665 21.38 46.36 -1.57
C VAL A 665 22.86 46.62 -1.85
N TRP A 666 23.74 45.69 -1.47
CA TRP A 666 25.18 45.79 -1.74
C TRP A 666 25.47 45.80 -3.25
N LEU A 667 24.80 44.96 -4.02
CA LEU A 667 24.91 44.93 -5.49
C LEU A 667 24.41 46.23 -6.13
N GLN A 668 23.30 46.79 -5.66
CA GLN A 668 22.77 48.06 -6.16
C GLN A 668 23.70 49.23 -5.82
N ARG A 669 24.21 49.30 -4.59
CA ARG A 669 25.11 50.38 -4.14
C ARG A 669 26.43 50.41 -4.92
N ASN A 670 26.99 49.23 -5.21
CA ASN A 670 28.19 49.12 -6.06
C ASN A 670 27.92 49.47 -7.53
N ARG A 671 26.68 49.32 -8.03
CA ARG A 671 26.29 49.81 -9.36
C ARG A 671 26.22 51.32 -9.43
N PHE A 672 25.78 51.99 -8.36
CA PHE A 672 25.75 53.46 -8.30
C PHE A 672 27.15 54.08 -8.16
N ALA A 673 28.03 53.49 -7.35
CA ALA A 673 29.42 53.97 -7.19
C ALA A 673 30.23 53.92 -8.51
N ALA A 674 30.06 52.87 -9.32
CA ALA A 674 30.71 52.73 -10.62
C ALA A 674 30.12 53.64 -11.72
N GLY A 675 28.91 54.16 -11.52
CA GLY A 675 28.27 55.13 -12.41
C GLY A 675 28.77 56.56 -12.20
N ASP A 676 29.24 56.88 -10.99
CA ASP A 676 29.68 58.22 -10.60
C ASP A 676 31.12 58.52 -11.06
N GLU A 677 31.99 57.52 -11.14
CA GLU A 677 33.35 57.67 -11.71
C GLU A 677 33.34 57.98 -13.22
N ARG A 678 32.33 57.56 -13.97
CA ARG A 678 32.20 57.87 -15.41
C ARG A 678 31.70 59.28 -15.69
N ARG A 679 31.30 60.05 -14.66
CA ARG A 679 30.80 61.43 -14.79
C ARG A 679 31.80 62.49 -14.36
N ARG A 680 33.05 62.13 -14.03
CA ARG A 680 34.12 63.13 -13.87
C ARG A 680 34.64 63.51 -15.26
N PRO A 681 34.45 64.77 -15.72
CA PRO A 681 35.11 65.22 -16.94
C PRO A 681 36.62 65.18 -16.71
N SER A 682 37.32 64.39 -17.52
CA SER A 682 38.76 64.51 -17.70
C SER A 682 39.02 65.84 -18.39
N PHE A 683 39.39 66.86 -17.62
CA PHE A 683 39.99 68.06 -18.20
C PHE A 683 41.50 67.81 -18.40
N PRO A 684 42.04 68.17 -19.59
CA PRO A 684 43.48 68.14 -19.85
C PRO A 684 44.26 69.18 -19.04
#